data_AF-X7FCS7-F1
#
_entry.id   AF-X7FCS7-F1
#
_cell.length_a   1.000
_cell.length_b   1.000
_cell.length_c   1.000
_cell.angle_alpha   90.00
_cell.angle_beta   90.00
_cell.angle_gamma   90.00
#
_symmetry.space_group_name_H-M   'P 1'
#
loop_
_entity.id
_entity.type
_entity.pdbx_description
1 polymer ?
#
loop_
_entity_poly.entity_id
_entity_poly.type
_entity_poly.pdbx_seq_one_letter_code
_entity_poly.pdbx_strand_id
1 'polypeptide(L)'
;MLGVTSVTQPANGTVVVNDDGTITYTPTGAFTGVDTFTYEIDDGHGGTDTATVSVTVSNDGDGNVAPVGVDDTAITTAGEAVSIDVLANDTDGDGDILGVSAFLSGPANGTLSQADPLGPVIYTPAPGFVGTDTFTYEVDDGQGGIDTATVTVTVTGGRDGIVTGTDDGDLIDEDYLGDPDTPPDRIDNDDAIIPGDAPNDDRVVAGGGDDTVQSGEGSDTVEGGDGDDLIDTGKPFADGAIDTDVLPVEDLPAGSPFSQADDPFDGFDEDADPEDDRDSVDGGAGNDTISTGDDRDTVLGGAGNDVIEAGVDDDLVDGGTGDDLITDAQGADTITGGQGDDTIVAGTDTYSDYPDGAFPIPLGFEADPNTGDGRDSVQGNTGNDLIFTGDDADTIDGGADNDTIDAGIDDDLVMGGIGDDSILGGHGSDTLDGGQGDDFIDGSNLAALELTDDVDPSPENDRDSIDGALGNDTLIGGDDDDTLNGGSGNDLLDGGIDEDVLNGGDESDTLLGGQGADLLNGGAGIDDIDGGADRDRIVVDTAADGAGDVVRGGSEGDDFDTLDLSGVGAGNYRLTNVTADDDGPDRDPNGIDGTVEFLDGAGNVTGTMDFFNIEEVIPCFTPGTLIATPQGERLVEELREGDRVITRDNGIQEIRWVGRKDLTPFDLARKPHMKPILIQKGSLGNGLPAHDLLVSPNHRVLVNNDKTALYFEEREVLAAAKHLTGLAGVDEVTALGVSYIHFMFDAHEVVLSNGAWTESFQPGDYSLKGIGTAQRQEILELFPELEHADGIRAYTSARRSLKKHEAQLLTR
;
A
#
# COMPACT_ATOMS: atom_id res chain seq x y z
N MET A 1 109.55 9.91 -59.01
CA MET A 1 108.48 9.82 -57.99
C MET A 1 108.13 8.35 -57.95
N LEU A 2 108.23 7.69 -56.80
CA LEU A 2 107.93 6.25 -56.71
C LEU A 2 106.42 6.08 -56.88
N GLY A 3 106.00 5.26 -57.84
CA GLY A 3 104.60 4.94 -58.09
C GLY A 3 104.37 3.44 -58.09
N VAL A 4 103.23 3.00 -57.55
CA VAL A 4 102.82 1.58 -57.61
C VAL A 4 102.33 1.29 -59.03
N THR A 5 102.99 0.37 -59.74
CA THR A 5 102.71 0.07 -61.15
C THR A 5 101.80 -1.13 -61.35
N SER A 6 101.75 -2.06 -60.39
CA SER A 6 100.85 -3.21 -60.41
C SER A 6 100.66 -3.84 -59.03
N VAL A 7 99.53 -4.54 -58.84
CA VAL A 7 99.21 -5.31 -57.63
C VAL A 7 98.64 -6.68 -57.99
N THR A 8 98.94 -7.71 -57.21
CA THR A 8 98.30 -9.03 -57.33
C THR A 8 97.04 -9.11 -56.46
N GLN A 9 96.03 -9.85 -56.89
CA GLN A 9 94.87 -10.13 -56.03
C GLN A 9 95.21 -11.25 -55.02
N PRO A 10 94.86 -11.10 -53.74
CA PRO A 10 95.03 -12.12 -52.72
C PRO A 10 93.94 -13.20 -52.82
N ALA A 11 94.06 -14.28 -52.05
CA ALA A 11 93.20 -15.47 -52.24
C ALA A 11 91.80 -15.31 -51.65
N ASN A 12 91.66 -14.52 -50.58
CA ASN A 12 90.46 -14.39 -49.78
C ASN A 12 90.04 -12.92 -49.61
N GLY A 13 90.40 -12.07 -50.58
CA GLY A 13 90.04 -10.66 -50.61
C GLY A 13 90.33 -10.02 -51.97
N THR A 14 90.06 -8.73 -52.07
CA THR A 14 90.38 -7.91 -53.25
C THR A 14 91.26 -6.74 -52.85
N VAL A 15 92.12 -6.32 -53.77
CA VAL A 15 93.06 -5.21 -53.58
C VAL A 15 92.95 -4.22 -54.73
N VAL A 16 92.84 -2.93 -54.40
CA VAL A 16 92.78 -1.83 -55.35
C VAL A 16 93.88 -0.81 -55.01
N VAL A 17 94.57 -0.30 -56.03
CA VAL A 17 95.49 0.83 -55.90
C VAL A 17 94.71 2.10 -56.20
N ASN A 18 94.72 3.06 -55.28
CA ASN A 18 94.00 4.31 -55.40
C ASN A 18 94.84 5.37 -56.13
N ASP A 19 94.18 6.38 -56.71
CA ASP A 19 94.83 7.45 -57.50
C ASP A 19 95.83 8.30 -56.68
N ASP A 20 95.76 8.25 -55.34
CA ASP A 20 96.66 8.93 -54.41
C ASP A 20 97.91 8.10 -54.03
N GLY A 21 98.03 6.88 -54.57
CA GLY A 21 99.16 5.98 -54.34
C GLY A 21 99.00 5.07 -53.10
N THR A 22 97.86 5.09 -52.41
CA THR A 22 97.52 4.13 -51.35
C THR A 22 96.98 2.81 -51.92
N ILE A 23 96.98 1.74 -51.11
CA ILE A 23 96.44 0.42 -51.47
C ILE A 23 95.34 0.04 -50.46
N THR A 24 94.15 -0.31 -50.95
CA THR A 24 93.02 -0.77 -50.14
C THR A 24 92.81 -2.27 -50.32
N TYR A 25 92.78 -3.03 -49.22
CA TYR A 25 92.40 -4.46 -49.18
C TYR A 25 91.01 -4.63 -48.58
N THR A 26 90.18 -5.48 -49.19
CA THR A 26 88.83 -5.85 -48.69
C THR A 26 88.69 -7.38 -48.66
N PRO A 27 88.52 -8.02 -47.49
CA PRO A 27 88.34 -9.47 -47.41
C PRO A 27 87.02 -9.91 -48.04
N THR A 28 86.97 -11.17 -48.52
CA THR A 28 85.77 -11.78 -49.10
C THR A 28 84.92 -12.41 -47.99
N GLY A 29 83.71 -11.91 -47.79
CA GLY A 29 82.77 -12.47 -46.81
C GLY A 29 83.33 -12.49 -45.39
N ALA A 30 83.04 -13.56 -44.65
CA ALA A 30 83.46 -13.76 -43.25
C ALA A 30 84.88 -14.36 -43.11
N PHE A 31 85.80 -14.10 -44.04
CA PHE A 31 87.14 -14.67 -43.99
C PHE A 31 87.92 -14.19 -42.74
N THR A 32 88.43 -15.15 -41.97
CA THR A 32 89.39 -14.92 -40.88
C THR A 32 90.69 -15.68 -41.15
N GLY A 33 91.82 -15.09 -40.78
CA GLY A 33 93.15 -15.63 -41.05
C GLY A 33 94.07 -14.63 -41.76
N VAL A 34 95.22 -15.10 -42.21
CA VAL A 34 96.22 -14.28 -42.90
C VAL A 34 96.02 -14.41 -44.42
N ASP A 35 95.93 -13.28 -45.10
CA ASP A 35 95.97 -13.20 -46.56
C ASP A 35 97.16 -12.35 -47.02
N THR A 36 97.66 -12.59 -48.23
CA THR A 36 98.88 -11.93 -48.72
C THR A 36 98.75 -11.50 -50.16
N PHE A 37 99.27 -10.32 -50.49
CA PHE A 37 99.42 -9.85 -51.87
C PHE A 37 100.78 -9.17 -52.07
N THR A 38 101.17 -8.93 -53.31
CA THR A 38 102.39 -8.19 -53.66
C THR A 38 102.07 -6.96 -54.49
N TYR A 39 102.90 -5.93 -54.38
CA TYR A 39 102.86 -4.75 -55.25
C TYR A 39 104.26 -4.41 -55.75
N GLU A 40 104.33 -3.89 -56.98
CA GLU A 40 105.57 -3.41 -57.60
C GLU A 40 105.62 -1.88 -57.58
N ILE A 41 106.77 -1.31 -57.22
CA ILE A 41 107.06 0.12 -57.29
C ILE A 41 108.10 0.41 -58.37
N ASP A 42 107.88 1.46 -59.16
CA ASP A 42 108.78 1.94 -60.22
C ASP A 42 109.25 3.38 -59.94
N ASP A 43 110.51 3.68 -60.25
CA ASP A 43 111.11 5.01 -60.03
C ASP A 43 110.94 6.00 -61.20
N GLY A 44 110.27 5.58 -62.27
CA GLY A 44 110.05 6.30 -63.52
C GLY A 44 111.28 6.34 -64.43
N HIS A 45 112.37 5.66 -64.08
CA HIS A 45 113.66 5.69 -64.78
C HIS A 45 114.25 4.29 -65.04
N GLY A 46 113.42 3.25 -64.95
CA GLY A 46 113.72 1.87 -65.35
C GLY A 46 114.20 0.96 -64.21
N GLY A 47 114.10 1.38 -62.95
CA GLY A 47 114.27 0.52 -61.78
C GLY A 47 112.92 0.18 -61.12
N THR A 48 112.67 -1.12 -60.91
CA THR A 48 111.51 -1.61 -60.16
C THR A 48 111.92 -2.46 -58.95
N ASP A 49 111.07 -2.49 -57.92
CA ASP A 49 111.18 -3.41 -56.77
C ASP A 49 109.79 -3.95 -56.38
N THR A 50 109.72 -5.16 -55.83
CA THR A 50 108.47 -5.82 -55.44
C THR A 50 108.42 -6.08 -53.95
N ALA A 51 107.33 -5.68 -53.28
CA ALA A 51 107.11 -5.92 -51.86
C ALA A 51 105.88 -6.80 -51.62
N THR A 52 105.95 -7.65 -50.59
CA THR A 52 104.84 -8.48 -50.12
C THR A 52 104.16 -7.83 -48.91
N VAL A 53 102.84 -7.74 -48.96
CA VAL A 53 101.97 -7.32 -47.86
C VAL A 53 101.26 -8.54 -47.31
N SER A 54 101.32 -8.70 -45.99
CA SER A 54 100.56 -9.71 -45.25
C SER A 54 99.51 -9.00 -44.41
N VAL A 55 98.25 -9.35 -44.60
CA VAL A 55 97.10 -8.81 -43.87
C VAL A 55 96.52 -9.91 -43.00
N THR A 56 96.45 -9.68 -41.70
CA THR A 56 95.76 -10.58 -40.77
C THR A 56 94.36 -10.04 -40.52
N VAL A 57 93.34 -10.84 -40.81
CA VAL A 57 91.93 -10.56 -40.52
C VAL A 57 91.50 -11.40 -39.32
N SER A 58 91.19 -10.77 -38.19
CA SER A 58 90.75 -11.44 -36.95
C SER A 58 89.24 -11.26 -36.73
N ASN A 59 88.61 -12.26 -36.11
CA ASN A 59 87.30 -12.11 -35.44
C ASN A 59 87.50 -11.30 -34.15
N ASP A 60 86.50 -10.55 -33.70
CA ASP A 60 86.54 -9.63 -32.55
C ASP A 60 86.73 -10.25 -31.15
N GLY A 61 86.59 -11.57 -30.98
CA GLY A 61 87.40 -12.37 -30.06
C GLY A 61 87.54 -11.95 -28.59
N ASP A 62 86.47 -12.03 -27.81
CA ASP A 62 86.54 -12.23 -26.35
C ASP A 62 86.15 -13.66 -25.92
N GLY A 63 85.35 -14.39 -26.70
CA GLY A 63 84.81 -15.68 -26.27
C GLY A 63 83.72 -15.55 -25.23
N ASN A 64 83.16 -14.34 -25.08
CA ASN A 64 82.03 -14.02 -24.23
C ASN A 64 80.75 -14.62 -24.79
N VAL A 65 80.02 -15.37 -23.96
CA VAL A 65 78.66 -15.83 -24.23
C VAL A 65 77.70 -14.77 -23.73
N ALA A 66 76.82 -14.26 -24.58
CA ALA A 66 75.81 -13.30 -24.15
C ALA A 66 74.91 -13.89 -23.04
N PRO A 67 74.39 -13.05 -22.13
CA PRO A 67 73.45 -13.49 -21.12
C PRO A 67 72.19 -14.08 -21.75
N VAL A 68 71.44 -14.84 -20.95
CA VAL A 68 70.11 -15.32 -21.27
C VAL A 68 69.14 -14.66 -20.30
N GLY A 69 68.34 -13.74 -20.83
CA GLY A 69 67.24 -13.10 -20.12
C GLY A 69 66.06 -14.07 -19.97
N VAL A 70 65.46 -14.13 -18.79
CA VAL A 70 64.27 -14.94 -18.52
C VAL A 70 63.15 -14.03 -18.04
N ASP A 71 61.96 -14.18 -18.62
CA ASP A 71 60.80 -13.36 -18.24
C ASP A 71 60.45 -13.51 -16.75
N ASP A 72 60.05 -12.40 -16.12
CA ASP A 72 59.68 -12.31 -14.71
C ASP A 72 58.19 -12.07 -14.51
N THR A 73 57.72 -12.43 -13.31
CA THR A 73 56.37 -12.10 -12.84
C THR A 73 56.40 -11.52 -11.43
N ALA A 74 55.56 -10.51 -11.16
CA ALA A 74 55.34 -9.96 -9.82
C ALA A 74 53.85 -9.66 -9.59
N ILE A 75 53.45 -9.62 -8.32
CA ILE A 75 52.09 -9.23 -7.88
C ILE A 75 52.21 -8.11 -6.86
N THR A 76 51.31 -7.14 -6.91
CA THR A 76 51.19 -6.04 -5.93
C THR A 76 49.75 -5.56 -5.87
N THR A 77 49.36 -4.82 -4.84
CA THR A 77 48.05 -4.17 -4.76
C THR A 77 48.08 -2.76 -5.35
N ALA A 78 46.91 -2.21 -5.70
CA ALA A 78 46.77 -0.88 -6.26
C ALA A 78 47.40 0.19 -5.35
N GLY A 79 48.28 1.02 -5.91
CA GLY A 79 48.99 2.08 -5.18
C GLY A 79 50.17 1.62 -4.32
N GLU A 80 50.40 0.32 -4.15
CA GLU A 80 51.58 -0.21 -3.48
C GLU A 80 52.74 -0.46 -4.45
N ALA A 81 53.96 -0.06 -4.06
CA ALA A 81 55.15 -0.30 -4.85
C ALA A 81 55.76 -1.68 -4.56
N VAL A 82 56.12 -2.43 -5.61
CA VAL A 82 56.75 -3.75 -5.50
C VAL A 82 58.20 -3.72 -5.95
N SER A 83 59.05 -4.46 -5.24
CA SER A 83 60.48 -4.63 -5.52
C SER A 83 60.72 -5.96 -6.24
N ILE A 84 61.21 -5.90 -7.48
CA ILE A 84 61.40 -7.06 -8.37
C ILE A 84 62.88 -7.28 -8.62
N ASP A 85 63.40 -8.45 -8.24
CA ASP A 85 64.79 -8.84 -8.53
C ASP A 85 64.88 -9.52 -9.90
N VAL A 86 64.80 -8.70 -10.96
CA VAL A 86 64.73 -9.15 -12.35
C VAL A 86 65.97 -9.94 -12.82
N LEU A 87 67.11 -9.82 -12.12
CA LEU A 87 68.33 -10.54 -12.49
C LEU A 87 68.43 -11.93 -11.82
N ALA A 88 67.46 -12.31 -10.98
CA ALA A 88 67.56 -13.52 -10.15
C ALA A 88 67.42 -14.82 -10.95
N ASN A 89 66.67 -14.81 -12.05
CA ASN A 89 66.42 -15.93 -12.96
C ASN A 89 67.28 -15.87 -14.24
N ASP A 90 67.94 -14.75 -14.50
CA ASP A 90 68.86 -14.54 -15.62
C ASP A 90 70.16 -15.33 -15.44
N THR A 91 70.75 -15.77 -16.55
CA THR A 91 71.98 -16.58 -16.50
C THR A 91 73.01 -16.16 -17.54
N ASP A 92 74.28 -16.38 -17.20
CA ASP A 92 75.41 -16.16 -18.11
C ASP A 92 76.22 -17.44 -18.32
N GLY A 93 76.63 -17.69 -19.56
CA GLY A 93 77.33 -18.92 -19.95
C GLY A 93 78.75 -19.02 -19.41
N ASP A 94 79.39 -17.88 -19.16
CA ASP A 94 80.78 -17.78 -18.69
C ASP A 94 80.87 -17.33 -17.21
N GLY A 95 79.74 -16.92 -16.62
CA GLY A 95 79.56 -16.61 -15.20
C GLY A 95 79.84 -15.16 -14.85
N ASP A 96 79.70 -14.24 -15.81
CA ASP A 96 79.87 -12.80 -15.59
C ASP A 96 78.72 -12.22 -14.73
N ILE A 97 78.98 -11.06 -14.11
CA ILE A 97 77.98 -10.38 -13.27
C ILE A 97 77.00 -9.66 -14.19
N LEU A 98 75.73 -10.00 -14.07
CA LEU A 98 74.65 -9.40 -14.86
C LEU A 98 74.15 -8.10 -14.23
N GLY A 99 73.76 -7.16 -15.09
CA GLY A 99 73.12 -5.91 -14.71
C GLY A 99 72.07 -5.48 -15.73
N VAL A 100 71.15 -4.60 -15.31
CA VAL A 100 70.18 -3.98 -16.20
C VAL A 100 70.82 -2.75 -16.89
N SER A 101 71.01 -2.82 -18.20
CA SER A 101 71.62 -1.72 -18.99
C SER A 101 70.59 -0.69 -19.46
N ALA A 102 69.36 -1.12 -19.75
CA ALA A 102 68.28 -0.27 -20.22
C ALA A 102 66.88 -0.86 -19.98
N PHE A 103 65.88 0.01 -19.88
CA PHE A 103 64.47 -0.35 -20.06
C PHE A 103 64.06 -0.01 -21.50
N LEU A 104 63.70 -1.02 -22.29
CA LEU A 104 63.41 -0.89 -23.71
C LEU A 104 61.96 -0.47 -23.96
N SER A 105 61.05 -0.91 -23.09
CA SER A 105 59.68 -0.42 -22.98
C SER A 105 59.32 -0.27 -21.50
N GLY A 106 58.62 0.82 -21.17
CA GLY A 106 58.12 1.04 -19.82
C GLY A 106 56.68 0.53 -19.68
N PRO A 107 56.23 0.34 -18.43
CA PRO A 107 54.84 0.02 -18.12
C PRO A 107 53.88 1.08 -18.66
N ALA A 108 52.69 0.66 -19.07
CA ALA A 108 51.65 1.56 -19.57
C ALA A 108 50.91 2.27 -18.42
N ASN A 109 50.79 1.61 -17.27
CA ASN A 109 49.96 2.01 -16.14
C ASN A 109 50.73 2.03 -14.82
N GLY A 110 52.03 2.32 -14.88
CA GLY A 110 52.88 2.46 -13.70
C GLY A 110 54.16 3.22 -13.99
N THR A 111 55.05 3.25 -13.00
CA THR A 111 56.38 3.86 -13.12
C THR A 111 57.45 2.90 -12.61
N LEU A 112 58.63 2.97 -13.23
CA LEU A 112 59.80 2.20 -12.81
C LEU A 112 60.83 3.11 -12.16
N SER A 113 61.48 2.61 -11.10
CA SER A 113 62.71 3.19 -10.58
C SER A 113 63.70 2.10 -10.20
N GLN A 114 64.98 2.33 -10.52
CA GLN A 114 66.06 1.42 -10.15
C GLN A 114 67.25 2.27 -9.69
N ALA A 115 67.75 2.02 -8.48
CA ALA A 115 68.81 2.82 -7.88
C ALA A 115 70.22 2.31 -8.22
N ASP A 116 70.36 1.02 -8.51
CA ASP A 116 71.60 0.33 -8.84
C ASP A 116 71.30 -0.65 -10.00
N PRO A 117 72.05 -0.62 -11.12
CA PRO A 117 71.89 -1.59 -12.21
C PRO A 117 72.00 -3.07 -11.79
N LEU A 118 72.62 -3.35 -10.64
CA LEU A 118 72.71 -4.70 -10.06
C LEU A 118 71.62 -4.97 -9.00
N GLY A 119 70.76 -4.00 -8.72
CA GLY A 119 69.74 -4.05 -7.69
C GLY A 119 68.33 -4.23 -8.26
N PRO A 120 67.34 -4.46 -7.39
CA PRO A 120 65.97 -4.70 -7.81
C PRO A 120 65.36 -3.46 -8.48
N VAL A 121 64.42 -3.72 -9.38
CA VAL A 121 63.57 -2.72 -10.02
C VAL A 121 62.35 -2.51 -9.14
N ILE A 122 62.06 -1.26 -8.80
CA ILE A 122 60.83 -0.88 -8.10
C ILE A 122 59.78 -0.48 -9.14
N TYR A 123 58.68 -1.22 -9.19
CA TYR A 123 57.49 -0.86 -9.95
C TYR A 123 56.47 -0.21 -9.00
N THR A 124 55.85 0.89 -9.43
CA THR A 124 54.76 1.56 -8.70
C THR A 124 53.57 1.73 -9.64
N PRO A 125 52.43 1.07 -9.39
CA PRO A 125 51.20 1.26 -10.18
C PRO A 125 50.75 2.72 -10.18
N ALA A 126 50.10 3.14 -11.25
CA ALA A 126 49.34 4.39 -11.24
C ALA A 126 48.21 4.29 -10.20
N PRO A 127 47.84 5.40 -9.52
CA PRO A 127 46.72 5.39 -8.58
C PRO A 127 45.44 4.83 -9.24
N GLY A 128 44.81 3.84 -8.60
CA GLY A 128 43.57 3.19 -9.07
C GLY A 128 43.75 2.20 -10.24
N PHE A 129 44.98 1.85 -10.62
CA PHE A 129 45.20 0.82 -11.63
C PHE A 129 45.10 -0.58 -11.02
N VAL A 130 44.20 -1.40 -11.55
CA VAL A 130 44.07 -2.84 -11.32
C VAL A 130 44.18 -3.55 -12.68
N GLY A 131 44.83 -4.72 -12.71
CA GLY A 131 45.08 -5.50 -13.92
C GLY A 131 46.57 -5.71 -14.21
N THR A 132 46.87 -6.24 -15.40
CA THR A 132 48.25 -6.57 -15.79
C THR A 132 48.95 -5.40 -16.47
N ASP A 133 50.18 -5.11 -16.04
CA ASP A 133 51.12 -4.21 -16.73
C ASP A 133 52.40 -4.95 -17.13
N THR A 134 53.10 -4.46 -18.14
CA THR A 134 54.31 -5.13 -18.65
C THR A 134 55.40 -4.13 -19.00
N PHE A 135 56.65 -4.51 -18.78
CA PHE A 135 57.81 -3.75 -19.23
C PHE A 135 58.94 -4.67 -19.68
N THR A 136 59.84 -4.17 -20.53
CA THR A 136 60.98 -4.97 -21.01
C THR A 136 62.30 -4.31 -20.63
N TYR A 137 63.26 -5.13 -20.20
CA TYR A 137 64.60 -4.69 -19.84
C TYR A 137 65.66 -5.41 -20.68
N GLU A 138 66.83 -4.79 -20.79
CA GLU A 138 68.03 -5.36 -21.38
C GLU A 138 68.98 -5.80 -20.26
N VAL A 139 69.35 -7.08 -20.27
CA VAL A 139 70.36 -7.67 -19.39
C VAL A 139 71.72 -7.63 -20.08
N ASP A 140 72.74 -7.16 -19.38
CA ASP A 140 74.10 -6.92 -19.88
C ASP A 140 75.13 -7.59 -18.96
N ASP A 141 76.10 -8.28 -19.56
CA ASP A 141 77.23 -8.91 -18.89
C ASP A 141 78.41 -7.95 -18.61
N GLY A 142 78.33 -6.71 -19.10
CA GLY A 142 79.35 -5.68 -18.99
C GLY A 142 80.60 -5.91 -19.86
N GLN A 143 80.58 -6.98 -20.67
CA GLN A 143 81.65 -7.45 -21.56
C GLN A 143 81.24 -7.37 -23.04
N GLY A 144 79.99 -7.02 -23.31
CA GLY A 144 79.45 -6.69 -24.63
C GLY A 144 78.38 -7.65 -25.13
N GLY A 145 77.99 -8.64 -24.31
CA GLY A 145 76.82 -9.48 -24.56
C GLY A 145 75.59 -8.88 -23.88
N ILE A 146 74.48 -8.88 -24.62
CA ILE A 146 73.17 -8.39 -24.15
C ILE A 146 72.06 -9.36 -24.56
N ASP A 147 71.01 -9.43 -23.76
CA ASP A 147 69.74 -10.09 -24.08
C ASP A 147 68.57 -9.30 -23.49
N THR A 148 67.33 -9.70 -23.79
CA THR A 148 66.13 -8.98 -23.34
C THR A 148 65.14 -9.91 -22.68
N ALA A 149 64.51 -9.45 -21.60
CA ALA A 149 63.42 -10.15 -20.92
C ALA A 149 62.25 -9.20 -20.61
N THR A 150 61.08 -9.79 -20.42
CA THR A 150 59.82 -9.10 -20.12
C THR A 150 59.43 -9.37 -18.68
N VAL A 151 59.03 -8.32 -17.97
CA VAL A 151 58.41 -8.41 -16.65
C VAL A 151 56.91 -8.20 -16.80
N THR A 152 56.12 -9.12 -16.27
CA THR A 152 54.67 -9.01 -16.15
C THR A 152 54.30 -8.75 -14.70
N VAL A 153 53.64 -7.62 -14.42
CA VAL A 153 53.16 -7.28 -13.08
C VAL A 153 51.65 -7.35 -13.06
N THR A 154 51.08 -8.20 -12.20
CA THR A 154 49.64 -8.20 -11.92
C THR A 154 49.39 -7.29 -10.73
N VAL A 155 48.59 -6.24 -10.94
CA VAL A 155 48.14 -5.34 -9.88
C VAL A 155 46.73 -5.77 -9.46
N THR A 156 46.55 -6.20 -8.22
CA THR A 156 45.23 -6.57 -7.67
C THR A 156 44.60 -5.35 -7.01
N GLY A 157 43.27 -5.38 -6.86
CA GLY A 157 42.63 -4.53 -5.86
C GLY A 157 43.04 -4.99 -4.46
N GLY A 158 42.71 -4.18 -3.47
CA GLY A 158 42.81 -4.57 -2.07
C GLY A 158 41.50 -4.19 -1.43
N ARG A 159 41.05 -5.04 -0.51
CA ARG A 159 39.70 -5.03 0.07
C ARG A 159 38.98 -3.71 -0.05
N ASP A 160 37.90 -3.72 -0.83
CA ASP A 160 36.96 -2.62 -0.97
C ASP A 160 35.68 -2.83 -0.16
N GLY A 161 35.53 -4.02 0.45
CA GLY A 161 34.45 -4.38 1.36
C GLY A 161 33.22 -4.91 0.62
N ILE A 162 33.37 -5.35 -0.63
CA ILE A 162 32.29 -5.91 -1.44
C ILE A 162 32.74 -7.29 -1.94
N VAL A 163 31.98 -8.33 -1.61
CA VAL A 163 32.19 -9.67 -2.17
C VAL A 163 31.67 -9.67 -3.60
N THR A 164 32.59 -9.69 -4.57
CA THR A 164 32.24 -9.60 -5.99
C THR A 164 32.31 -10.96 -6.68
N GLY A 165 31.21 -11.39 -7.30
CA GLY A 165 31.09 -12.56 -8.14
C GLY A 165 31.58 -12.34 -9.59
N THR A 166 31.19 -13.25 -10.50
CA THR A 166 31.58 -13.26 -11.90
C THR A 166 30.38 -13.21 -12.85
N ASP A 167 30.62 -13.38 -14.16
CA ASP A 167 29.54 -13.51 -15.16
C ASP A 167 29.18 -15.00 -15.42
N ASP A 168 29.70 -15.92 -14.60
CA ASP A 168 29.40 -17.35 -14.62
C ASP A 168 28.71 -17.68 -13.28
N GLY A 169 27.77 -18.64 -13.26
CA GLY A 169 27.09 -19.05 -12.01
C GLY A 169 28.05 -19.48 -10.91
N ASP A 170 28.09 -18.68 -9.85
CA ASP A 170 28.92 -18.76 -8.67
C ASP A 170 28.15 -19.34 -7.47
N LEU A 171 28.90 -19.90 -6.51
CA LEU A 171 28.40 -20.21 -5.17
C LEU A 171 29.15 -19.28 -4.22
N ILE A 172 28.49 -18.21 -3.80
CA ILE A 172 29.01 -17.17 -2.93
C ILE A 172 28.54 -17.48 -1.50
N ASP A 173 29.36 -18.26 -0.79
CA ASP A 173 29.18 -18.63 0.61
C ASP A 173 30.41 -18.22 1.45
N GLU A 174 30.43 -18.56 2.75
CA GLU A 174 31.58 -18.37 3.65
C GLU A 174 32.92 -18.90 3.08
N ASP A 175 32.90 -19.86 2.14
CA ASP A 175 34.06 -20.51 1.52
C ASP A 175 34.43 -19.88 0.15
N TYR A 176 33.70 -18.87 -0.33
CA TYR A 176 33.95 -18.20 -1.61
C TYR A 176 35.33 -17.54 -1.66
N LEU A 177 36.06 -17.74 -2.76
CA LEU A 177 37.42 -17.19 -2.98
C LEU A 177 37.57 -16.58 -4.38
N GLY A 178 36.46 -16.38 -5.10
CA GLY A 178 36.44 -15.85 -6.47
C GLY A 178 36.65 -14.33 -6.54
N ASP A 179 36.49 -13.65 -5.40
CA ASP A 179 36.65 -12.22 -5.27
C ASP A 179 38.02 -11.71 -5.81
N PRO A 180 38.04 -10.61 -6.60
CA PRO A 180 39.24 -10.13 -7.27
C PRO A 180 40.29 -9.48 -6.36
N ASP A 181 39.97 -9.21 -5.09
CA ASP A 181 40.86 -8.53 -4.16
C ASP A 181 41.91 -9.45 -3.54
N THR A 182 42.93 -8.84 -2.91
CA THR A 182 44.01 -9.58 -2.26
C THR A 182 44.44 -8.91 -0.93
N PRO A 183 44.10 -9.49 0.24
CA PRO A 183 43.23 -10.66 0.41
C PRO A 183 41.81 -10.38 -0.13
N PRO A 184 41.07 -11.41 -0.56
CA PRO A 184 39.68 -11.26 -0.97
C PRO A 184 38.82 -10.75 0.19
N ASP A 185 37.77 -9.99 -0.12
CA ASP A 185 36.63 -9.80 0.77
C ASP A 185 35.84 -11.12 0.88
N ARG A 186 35.24 -11.40 2.04
CA ARG A 186 34.73 -12.73 2.39
C ARG A 186 33.48 -12.61 3.23
N ILE A 187 32.49 -13.41 2.89
CA ILE A 187 31.30 -13.61 3.69
C ILE A 187 31.66 -14.02 5.14
N ASP A 188 30.99 -13.44 6.13
CA ASP A 188 31.02 -13.80 7.56
C ASP A 188 32.44 -13.84 8.18
N ASN A 189 33.34 -12.98 7.72
CA ASN A 189 34.76 -13.04 8.08
C ASN A 189 35.21 -11.89 9.00
N ASP A 190 34.28 -11.20 9.67
CA ASP A 190 34.53 -10.01 10.50
C ASP A 190 35.36 -8.94 9.74
N ASP A 191 35.19 -8.82 8.42
CA ASP A 191 36.07 -7.99 7.59
C ASP A 191 35.44 -6.85 6.81
N ALA A 192 34.19 -6.52 7.11
CA ALA A 192 33.54 -5.27 6.81
C ALA A 192 34.46 -4.05 7.05
N ILE A 193 34.58 -3.19 6.04
CA ILE A 193 35.41 -1.97 6.07
C ILE A 193 34.65 -0.70 5.71
N ILE A 194 33.42 -0.83 5.23
CA ILE A 194 32.59 0.29 4.80
C ILE A 194 32.05 1.01 6.04
N PRO A 195 32.08 2.35 6.09
CA PRO A 195 31.63 3.08 7.29
C PRO A 195 30.11 2.99 7.49
N GLY A 196 29.68 2.16 8.43
CA GLY A 196 28.28 1.98 8.80
C GLY A 196 28.07 0.55 9.28
N ASP A 197 28.64 -0.35 8.49
CA ASP A 197 28.62 -1.80 8.58
C ASP A 197 29.27 -2.29 9.90
N ALA A 198 28.56 -3.18 10.58
CA ALA A 198 29.03 -3.96 11.71
C ALA A 198 29.89 -5.15 11.21
N PRO A 199 30.50 -5.95 12.10
CA PRO A 199 31.12 -7.19 11.68
C PRO A 199 30.10 -8.14 11.08
N ASN A 200 30.48 -8.79 9.99
CA ASN A 200 29.67 -9.73 9.19
C ASN A 200 28.59 -9.10 8.30
N ASP A 201 28.23 -7.83 8.47
CA ASP A 201 27.49 -7.09 7.43
C ASP A 201 28.26 -7.13 6.09
N ASP A 202 27.77 -7.96 5.17
CA ASP A 202 28.38 -8.23 3.89
C ASP A 202 27.64 -7.50 2.77
N ARG A 203 28.41 -7.08 1.76
CA ARG A 203 27.86 -6.45 0.56
C ARG A 203 28.26 -7.31 -0.62
N VAL A 204 27.28 -7.98 -1.22
CA VAL A 204 27.49 -8.94 -2.30
C VAL A 204 27.00 -8.36 -3.62
N VAL A 205 27.81 -8.54 -4.67
CA VAL A 205 27.40 -8.31 -6.05
C VAL A 205 27.72 -9.59 -6.82
N ALA A 206 26.71 -10.43 -7.06
CA ALA A 206 26.92 -11.76 -7.63
C ALA A 206 27.29 -11.69 -9.12
N GLY A 207 26.59 -10.85 -9.88
CA GLY A 207 27.02 -10.42 -11.21
C GLY A 207 26.10 -10.97 -12.29
N GLY A 208 26.45 -12.09 -12.90
CA GLY A 208 25.49 -12.74 -13.77
C GLY A 208 25.81 -14.20 -14.03
N GLY A 209 24.88 -14.88 -14.71
CA GLY A 209 24.76 -16.33 -14.59
C GLY A 209 23.91 -16.70 -13.38
N ASP A 210 23.47 -17.95 -13.32
CA ASP A 210 22.62 -18.45 -12.23
C ASP A 210 23.49 -18.63 -10.96
N ASP A 211 23.44 -17.65 -10.06
CA ASP A 211 24.24 -17.58 -8.85
C ASP A 211 23.53 -18.20 -7.64
N THR A 212 24.30 -18.58 -6.63
CA THR A 212 23.78 -18.94 -5.30
C THR A 212 24.52 -18.13 -4.26
N VAL A 213 23.82 -17.23 -3.57
CA VAL A 213 24.35 -16.36 -2.53
C VAL A 213 23.84 -16.82 -1.17
N GLN A 214 24.75 -17.02 -0.23
CA GLN A 214 24.46 -17.30 1.18
C GLN A 214 25.27 -16.32 2.02
N SER A 215 24.66 -15.22 2.49
CA SER A 215 25.37 -14.12 3.15
C SER A 215 25.42 -14.24 4.68
N GLY A 216 24.40 -14.80 5.32
CA GLY A 216 24.57 -15.46 6.62
C GLY A 216 24.28 -14.59 7.84
N GLU A 217 25.31 -14.22 8.62
CA GLU A 217 25.09 -13.37 9.81
C GLU A 217 25.32 -11.88 9.48
N GLY A 218 24.48 -11.01 10.00
CA GLY A 218 24.63 -9.56 9.90
C GLY A 218 23.66 -8.96 8.89
N SER A 219 23.54 -7.63 8.92
CA SER A 219 22.70 -6.88 7.99
C SER A 219 23.36 -6.84 6.60
N ASP A 220 22.92 -7.72 5.71
CA ASP A 220 23.54 -7.91 4.41
C ASP A 220 22.90 -7.05 3.31
N THR A 221 23.67 -6.82 2.25
CA THR A 221 23.16 -6.23 1.02
C THR A 221 23.56 -7.09 -0.16
N VAL A 222 22.60 -7.68 -0.87
CA VAL A 222 22.86 -8.57 -2.00
C VAL A 222 22.26 -8.00 -3.29
N GLU A 223 23.09 -7.89 -4.32
CA GLU A 223 22.68 -7.67 -5.72
C GLU A 223 22.93 -8.98 -6.50
N GLY A 224 21.87 -9.68 -6.94
CA GLY A 224 21.94 -10.92 -7.73
C GLY A 224 22.48 -10.67 -9.13
N GLY A 225 21.73 -9.92 -9.94
CA GLY A 225 22.18 -9.41 -11.23
C GLY A 225 21.44 -10.04 -12.41
N ASP A 226 22.16 -10.54 -13.42
CA ASP A 226 21.54 -11.21 -14.57
C ASP A 226 21.58 -12.75 -14.37
N GLY A 227 20.51 -13.46 -14.09
CA GLY A 227 20.57 -14.90 -13.81
C GLY A 227 19.26 -15.41 -13.21
N ASP A 228 19.06 -16.72 -13.18
CA ASP A 228 18.06 -17.29 -12.26
C ASP A 228 18.79 -17.56 -10.93
N ASP A 229 18.75 -16.60 -10.00
CA ASP A 229 19.58 -16.60 -8.79
C ASP A 229 18.87 -17.22 -7.59
N LEU A 230 19.65 -17.83 -6.69
CA LEU A 230 19.19 -18.30 -5.38
C LEU A 230 19.87 -17.48 -4.29
N ILE A 231 19.12 -16.61 -3.63
CA ILE A 231 19.62 -15.69 -2.60
C ILE A 231 18.98 -16.06 -1.26
N ASP A 232 19.83 -16.35 -0.28
CA ASP A 232 19.47 -16.75 1.08
C ASP A 232 20.32 -15.88 2.01
N THR A 233 19.76 -14.79 2.51
CA THR A 233 20.49 -13.85 3.38
C THR A 233 20.26 -14.16 4.85
N GLY A 234 19.07 -14.69 5.18
CA GLY A 234 18.69 -14.98 6.55
C GLY A 234 19.39 -16.16 7.22
N LYS A 235 19.27 -16.22 8.54
CA LYS A 235 19.63 -17.42 9.31
C LYS A 235 18.53 -18.48 9.13
N PRO A 236 18.88 -19.77 8.95
CA PRO A 236 17.86 -20.81 8.85
C PRO A 236 17.09 -20.94 10.16
N PHE A 237 15.80 -20.59 10.13
CA PHE A 237 14.87 -20.73 11.25
C PHE A 237 14.85 -22.16 11.78
N ALA A 238 14.66 -22.31 13.10
CA ALA A 238 14.32 -23.62 13.65
C ALA A 238 12.86 -23.94 13.33
N ASP A 239 12.60 -25.00 12.55
CA ASP A 239 11.25 -25.56 12.26
C ASP A 239 10.23 -25.36 13.40
N GLY A 240 9.31 -24.39 13.22
CA GLY A 240 8.26 -24.00 14.18
C GLY A 240 8.40 -22.62 14.84
N ALA A 241 9.20 -21.71 14.27
CA ALA A 241 9.33 -20.31 14.66
C ALA A 241 8.01 -19.55 14.50
N ILE A 242 7.65 -18.76 15.51
CA ILE A 242 6.51 -17.83 15.52
C ILE A 242 7.02 -16.62 16.31
N ASP A 243 7.05 -15.45 15.70
CA ASP A 243 7.12 -14.20 16.44
C ASP A 243 5.84 -14.06 17.27
N THR A 244 6.02 -13.90 18.57
CA THR A 244 4.92 -13.78 19.53
C THR A 244 4.97 -12.45 20.26
N ASP A 245 5.64 -11.46 19.66
CA ASP A 245 5.74 -10.11 20.17
C ASP A 245 4.41 -9.36 20.03
N VAL A 246 3.50 -9.74 20.92
CA VAL A 246 2.21 -9.10 21.18
C VAL A 246 2.37 -7.63 21.63
N LEU A 247 3.60 -7.16 21.88
CA LEU A 247 3.92 -5.80 22.30
C LEU A 247 5.30 -5.31 21.78
N PRO A 248 5.44 -4.93 20.50
CA PRO A 248 6.69 -4.32 20.03
C PRO A 248 6.98 -3.05 20.83
N VAL A 249 8.08 -3.04 21.59
CA VAL A 249 8.40 -1.94 22.54
C VAL A 249 8.53 -0.59 21.83
N GLU A 250 8.88 -0.62 20.56
CA GLU A 250 9.13 0.57 19.75
C GLU A 250 7.86 1.35 19.38
N ASP A 251 6.73 0.65 19.23
CA ASP A 251 5.42 1.27 18.95
C ASP A 251 4.69 1.75 20.19
N LEU A 252 5.18 1.35 21.37
CA LEU A 252 4.65 1.85 22.62
C LEU A 252 4.91 3.37 22.75
N PRO A 253 3.86 4.20 22.93
CA PRO A 253 4.01 5.64 23.04
C PRO A 253 5.05 6.04 24.10
N ALA A 254 5.99 6.92 23.73
CA ALA A 254 7.10 7.31 24.61
C ALA A 254 6.66 7.62 26.06
N GLY A 255 7.05 6.73 26.99
CA GLY A 255 6.62 6.77 28.39
C GLY A 255 5.56 5.74 28.77
N SER A 256 5.29 4.75 27.91
CA SER A 256 4.52 3.56 28.22
C SER A 256 5.06 2.88 29.49
N PRO A 257 4.17 2.39 30.38
CA PRO A 257 4.57 1.62 31.55
C PRO A 257 4.92 0.16 31.23
N PHE A 258 4.76 -0.27 29.98
CA PHE A 258 5.03 -1.60 29.45
C PHE A 258 6.35 -1.59 28.66
N SER A 259 7.00 -2.74 28.55
CA SER A 259 8.23 -3.02 27.82
C SER A 259 8.20 -4.46 27.29
N GLN A 260 9.13 -4.88 26.43
CA GLN A 260 9.22 -6.28 25.94
C GLN A 260 9.23 -7.23 27.13
N ALA A 261 9.95 -6.86 28.19
CA ALA A 261 10.02 -7.65 29.42
C ALA A 261 8.69 -7.79 30.21
N ASP A 262 7.65 -7.05 29.81
CA ASP A 262 6.29 -7.14 30.34
C ASP A 262 5.36 -7.92 29.38
N ASP A 263 5.85 -8.32 28.21
CA ASP A 263 5.17 -9.22 27.28
C ASP A 263 4.97 -10.59 27.95
N PRO A 264 3.73 -11.12 27.99
CA PRO A 264 3.46 -12.47 28.49
C PRO A 264 4.17 -13.61 27.72
N PHE A 265 4.68 -13.35 26.52
CA PHE A 265 5.39 -14.24 25.61
C PHE A 265 6.92 -13.99 25.55
N ASP A 266 7.46 -12.93 26.19
CA ASP A 266 8.91 -12.65 26.35
C ASP A 266 9.72 -13.92 26.68
N GLY A 267 10.45 -14.42 25.68
CA GLY A 267 11.25 -15.66 25.71
C GLY A 267 10.65 -16.88 24.99
N PHE A 268 9.53 -16.73 24.30
CA PHE A 268 9.03 -17.58 23.20
C PHE A 268 9.15 -16.90 21.84
N ASP A 269 9.12 -15.57 21.86
CA ASP A 269 9.66 -14.69 20.84
C ASP A 269 11.03 -15.19 20.33
N GLU A 270 11.10 -15.39 19.01
CA GLU A 270 12.28 -15.88 18.30
C GLU A 270 13.21 -14.74 17.85
N ASP A 271 12.70 -13.52 17.66
CA ASP A 271 13.50 -12.32 17.42
C ASP A 271 13.27 -11.18 18.44
N ALA A 272 14.33 -10.85 19.18
CA ALA A 272 14.25 -9.87 20.25
C ALA A 272 14.64 -8.43 19.83
N ASP A 273 15.09 -8.22 18.58
CA ASP A 273 15.50 -6.92 18.03
C ASP A 273 15.38 -6.94 16.48
N PRO A 274 14.26 -6.46 15.89
CA PRO A 274 13.88 -6.61 14.46
C PRO A 274 14.72 -5.75 13.49
N GLU A 275 15.92 -5.42 13.94
CA GLU A 275 16.83 -4.44 13.39
C GLU A 275 18.28 -4.90 13.45
N ASP A 276 18.54 -6.14 13.91
CA ASP A 276 19.86 -6.64 14.24
C ASP A 276 20.49 -7.55 13.17
N ASP A 277 19.67 -8.04 12.21
CA ASP A 277 20.08 -8.77 11.00
C ASP A 277 19.46 -8.20 9.71
N ARG A 278 18.94 -6.96 9.73
CA ARG A 278 18.21 -6.38 8.60
C ARG A 278 18.89 -6.45 7.21
N ASP A 279 18.29 -7.19 6.29
CA ASP A 279 18.79 -7.46 4.96
C ASP A 279 18.18 -6.58 3.86
N SER A 280 18.94 -6.43 2.78
CA SER A 280 18.48 -5.79 1.55
C SER A 280 18.89 -6.58 0.32
N VAL A 281 17.89 -7.09 -0.41
CA VAL A 281 18.09 -7.93 -1.59
C VAL A 281 17.51 -7.28 -2.84
N ASP A 282 18.27 -7.30 -3.94
CA ASP A 282 17.83 -7.00 -5.31
C ASP A 282 18.18 -8.21 -6.18
N GLY A 283 17.18 -9.03 -6.54
CA GLY A 283 17.35 -10.24 -7.36
C GLY A 283 17.88 -9.89 -8.75
N GLY A 284 17.25 -8.91 -9.39
CA GLY A 284 17.73 -8.31 -10.63
C GLY A 284 16.93 -8.80 -11.83
N ALA A 285 17.50 -9.63 -12.68
CA ALA A 285 16.89 -10.08 -13.92
C ALA A 285 17.05 -11.58 -14.14
N GLY A 286 15.93 -12.26 -14.30
CA GLY A 286 15.79 -13.70 -14.39
C GLY A 286 14.81 -14.16 -13.33
N ASN A 287 14.64 -15.47 -13.17
CA ASN A 287 13.67 -16.01 -12.23
C ASN A 287 14.37 -16.34 -10.91
N ASP A 288 14.28 -15.43 -9.96
CA ASP A 288 15.05 -15.48 -8.73
C ASP A 288 14.27 -16.20 -7.61
N THR A 289 15.00 -16.76 -6.65
CA THR A 289 14.44 -17.30 -5.41
C THR A 289 15.14 -16.62 -4.25
N ILE A 290 14.40 -15.85 -3.47
CA ILE A 290 14.92 -14.95 -2.44
C ILE A 290 14.32 -15.31 -1.08
N SER A 291 15.14 -15.37 -0.04
CA SER A 291 14.70 -15.48 1.36
C SER A 291 15.57 -14.63 2.28
N THR A 292 14.96 -13.86 3.19
CA THR A 292 15.68 -12.84 3.97
C THR A 292 15.67 -13.02 5.49
N GLY A 293 14.65 -13.60 6.13
CA GLY A 293 14.80 -14.06 7.52
C GLY A 293 13.78 -13.51 8.51
N ASP A 294 14.23 -13.28 9.75
CA ASP A 294 13.45 -12.85 10.91
C ASP A 294 13.63 -11.36 11.25
N ASP A 295 13.93 -10.51 10.27
CA ASP A 295 14.14 -9.08 10.50
C ASP A 295 13.38 -8.24 9.48
N ARG A 296 13.26 -6.93 9.75
CA ARG A 296 12.56 -5.96 8.89
C ARG A 296 13.25 -5.69 7.54
N ASP A 297 13.17 -6.62 6.62
CA ASP A 297 13.97 -6.69 5.41
C ASP A 297 13.43 -5.83 4.26
N THR A 298 14.22 -5.76 3.19
CA THR A 298 13.80 -5.14 1.94
C THR A 298 14.17 -6.02 0.76
N VAL A 299 13.14 -6.52 0.07
CA VAL A 299 13.30 -7.41 -1.08
C VAL A 299 12.76 -6.77 -2.35
N LEU A 300 13.60 -6.72 -3.38
CA LEU A 300 13.22 -6.41 -4.75
C LEU A 300 13.48 -7.66 -5.60
N GLY A 301 12.42 -8.29 -6.14
CA GLY A 301 12.54 -9.44 -7.05
C GLY A 301 13.21 -9.02 -8.36
N GLY A 302 12.58 -8.07 -9.05
CA GLY A 302 13.15 -7.41 -10.20
C GLY A 302 12.44 -7.80 -11.48
N ALA A 303 13.06 -8.59 -12.34
CA ALA A 303 12.53 -8.92 -13.65
C ALA A 303 12.61 -10.41 -13.97
N GLY A 304 11.53 -11.13 -13.77
CA GLY A 304 11.31 -12.51 -14.13
C GLY A 304 10.18 -13.03 -13.27
N ASN A 305 10.00 -14.33 -13.22
CA ASN A 305 9.00 -14.90 -12.33
C ASN A 305 9.72 -15.35 -11.06
N ASP A 306 9.63 -14.52 -10.03
CA ASP A 306 10.42 -14.62 -8.82
C ASP A 306 9.64 -15.38 -7.73
N VAL A 307 10.38 -15.95 -6.79
CA VAL A 307 9.84 -16.58 -5.57
C VAL A 307 10.47 -15.90 -4.37
N ILE A 308 9.65 -15.21 -3.58
CA ILE A 308 10.10 -14.38 -2.46
C ILE A 308 9.47 -14.89 -1.16
N GLU A 309 10.31 -15.16 -0.17
CA GLU A 309 9.96 -15.50 1.21
C GLU A 309 10.67 -14.51 2.15
N ALA A 310 10.03 -13.36 2.42
CA ALA A 310 10.65 -12.26 3.16
C ALA A 310 10.85 -12.65 4.63
N GLY A 311 9.78 -13.13 5.28
CA GLY A 311 9.89 -14.05 6.39
C GLY A 311 9.05 -13.61 7.57
N VAL A 312 9.69 -13.03 8.59
CA VAL A 312 9.04 -12.54 9.81
C VAL A 312 9.45 -11.09 10.01
N ASP A 313 8.55 -10.29 10.56
CA ASP A 313 8.61 -8.82 10.79
C ASP A 313 8.10 -7.98 9.61
N ASP A 314 7.98 -6.66 9.83
CA ASP A 314 7.41 -5.70 8.87
C ASP A 314 8.26 -5.52 7.60
N ASP A 315 8.12 -6.42 6.63
CA ASP A 315 8.92 -6.46 5.43
C ASP A 315 8.47 -5.47 4.35
N LEU A 316 9.44 -5.06 3.52
CA LEU A 316 9.17 -4.32 2.29
C LEU A 316 9.49 -5.18 1.07
N VAL A 317 8.45 -5.62 0.37
CA VAL A 317 8.58 -6.52 -0.79
C VAL A 317 8.04 -5.88 -2.07
N ASP A 318 8.81 -5.95 -3.16
CA ASP A 318 8.41 -5.58 -4.53
C ASP A 318 8.80 -6.70 -5.50
N GLY A 319 7.84 -7.44 -6.04
CA GLY A 319 8.07 -8.52 -7.01
C GLY A 319 8.65 -8.00 -8.33
N GLY A 320 8.11 -6.89 -8.83
CA GLY A 320 8.65 -6.16 -9.96
C GLY A 320 7.95 -6.49 -11.27
N THR A 321 8.54 -7.32 -12.13
CA THR A 321 7.92 -7.72 -13.40
C THR A 321 8.04 -9.20 -13.67
N GLY A 322 6.92 -9.84 -14.00
CA GLY A 322 6.77 -11.25 -14.28
C GLY A 322 5.63 -11.78 -13.42
N ASP A 323 5.42 -13.09 -13.43
CA ASP A 323 4.37 -13.69 -12.60
C ASP A 323 5.04 -14.20 -11.31
N ASP A 324 4.97 -13.41 -10.24
CA ASP A 324 5.74 -13.60 -9.01
C ASP A 324 4.96 -14.40 -7.96
N LEU A 325 5.68 -15.13 -7.11
CA LEU A 325 5.14 -15.78 -5.93
C LEU A 325 5.76 -15.14 -4.69
N ILE A 326 4.96 -14.40 -3.95
CA ILE A 326 5.36 -13.73 -2.72
C ILE A 326 4.62 -14.41 -1.56
N THR A 327 5.37 -14.92 -0.60
CA THR A 327 4.83 -15.49 0.62
C THR A 327 5.49 -14.80 1.80
N ASP A 328 4.68 -14.24 2.66
CA ASP A 328 5.08 -13.77 3.97
C ASP A 328 4.40 -14.58 5.08
N ALA A 329 5.10 -14.78 6.20
CA ALA A 329 4.58 -15.56 7.32
C ALA A 329 3.95 -14.72 8.44
N GLN A 330 4.50 -13.55 8.78
CA GLN A 330 4.16 -12.74 9.96
C GLN A 330 4.81 -11.35 9.85
N GLY A 331 4.09 -10.30 10.25
CA GLY A 331 4.60 -8.93 10.27
C GLY A 331 3.60 -7.98 9.63
N ALA A 332 3.73 -6.67 9.85
CA ALA A 332 2.89 -5.69 9.18
C ALA A 332 3.55 -5.23 7.88
N ASP A 333 3.34 -5.98 6.81
CA ASP A 333 4.15 -5.86 5.60
C ASP A 333 3.67 -4.79 4.63
N THR A 334 4.58 -4.37 3.77
CA THR A 334 4.25 -3.64 2.55
C THR A 334 4.66 -4.44 1.34
N ILE A 335 3.68 -5.06 0.67
CA ILE A 335 3.91 -5.93 -0.47
C ILE A 335 3.36 -5.31 -1.75
N THR A 336 4.18 -5.33 -2.81
CA THR A 336 3.81 -4.92 -4.16
C THR A 336 4.10 -6.09 -5.13
N GLY A 337 3.08 -6.61 -5.81
CA GLY A 337 3.25 -7.63 -6.86
C GLY A 337 3.98 -7.06 -8.07
N GLY A 338 3.33 -6.13 -8.77
CA GLY A 338 3.96 -5.33 -9.82
C GLY A 338 3.33 -5.53 -11.19
N GLN A 339 4.04 -6.18 -12.12
CA GLN A 339 3.54 -6.42 -13.48
C GLN A 339 3.54 -7.91 -13.79
N GLY A 340 2.37 -8.51 -13.98
CA GLY A 340 2.21 -9.91 -14.36
C GLY A 340 1.13 -10.54 -13.50
N ASP A 341 0.85 -11.83 -13.65
CA ASP A 341 -0.20 -12.46 -12.85
C ASP A 341 0.42 -12.97 -11.52
N ASP A 342 0.39 -12.15 -10.46
CA ASP A 342 1.11 -12.41 -9.22
C ASP A 342 0.30 -13.27 -8.24
N THR A 343 0.99 -14.01 -7.38
CA THR A 343 0.39 -14.71 -6.23
C THR A 343 1.02 -14.21 -4.94
N ILE A 344 0.20 -13.56 -4.12
CA ILE A 344 0.61 -12.94 -2.86
C ILE A 344 -0.13 -13.64 -1.72
N VAL A 345 0.63 -14.10 -0.74
CA VAL A 345 0.12 -14.58 0.54
C VAL A 345 0.81 -13.73 1.60
N ALA A 346 0.09 -12.73 2.12
CA ALA A 346 0.57 -11.83 3.16
C ALA A 346 0.00 -12.31 4.50
N GLY A 347 0.88 -12.60 5.46
CA GLY A 347 0.49 -13.18 6.74
C GLY A 347 0.09 -14.67 6.70
N THR A 348 0.27 -15.33 7.85
CA THR A 348 -0.25 -16.67 8.11
C THR A 348 -1.02 -16.71 9.42
N ASP A 349 -2.24 -17.27 9.39
CA ASP A 349 -3.14 -17.52 10.55
C ASP A 349 -2.37 -18.20 11.69
N THR A 350 -1.86 -17.37 12.60
CA THR A 350 -1.18 -17.83 13.81
C THR A 350 -2.09 -17.69 15.02
N TYR A 351 -2.98 -16.70 15.07
CA TYR A 351 -3.85 -16.45 16.21
C TYR A 351 -5.20 -15.81 15.87
N SER A 352 -6.13 -16.56 15.24
CA SER A 352 -7.52 -16.08 15.14
C SER A 352 -8.16 -15.69 16.48
N ASP A 353 -8.73 -14.49 16.52
CA ASP A 353 -9.45 -13.90 17.65
C ASP A 353 -10.87 -14.49 17.87
N TYR A 354 -11.37 -15.22 16.87
CA TYR A 354 -12.69 -15.82 16.87
C TYR A 354 -12.72 -17.11 17.72
N PRO A 355 -13.79 -17.32 18.53
CA PRO A 355 -13.91 -18.42 19.48
C PRO A 355 -14.27 -19.76 18.80
N ASP A 356 -13.66 -20.09 17.67
CA ASP A 356 -13.53 -21.46 17.22
C ASP A 356 -12.65 -22.19 18.27
N GLY A 357 -13.31 -23.01 19.09
CA GLY A 357 -12.69 -23.75 20.17
C GLY A 357 -11.69 -24.85 19.77
N ALA A 358 -10.92 -24.73 18.68
CA ALA A 358 -9.89 -25.69 18.28
C ALA A 358 -8.51 -25.46 18.94
N PHE A 359 -8.18 -24.26 19.42
CA PHE A 359 -6.90 -24.02 20.11
C PHE A 359 -7.06 -23.35 21.48
N PRO A 360 -7.38 -24.12 22.53
CA PRO A 360 -7.10 -23.66 23.88
C PRO A 360 -5.58 -23.74 24.07
N ILE A 361 -4.85 -22.72 23.63
CA ILE A 361 -3.52 -22.49 24.18
C ILE A 361 -3.69 -22.38 25.71
N PRO A 362 -2.94 -23.15 26.53
CA PRO A 362 -3.13 -23.20 27.99
C PRO A 362 -2.84 -21.89 28.74
N LEU A 363 -2.72 -20.76 28.04
CA LEU A 363 -2.17 -19.49 28.50
C LEU A 363 -3.25 -18.44 28.85
N GLY A 364 -4.50 -18.61 28.40
CA GLY A 364 -5.66 -17.91 28.97
C GLY A 364 -6.09 -16.60 28.29
N PHE A 365 -5.84 -16.44 27.00
CA PHE A 365 -6.48 -15.43 26.15
C PHE A 365 -7.77 -15.99 25.52
N GLU A 366 -8.76 -15.13 25.29
CA GLU A 366 -10.07 -15.48 24.67
C GLU A 366 -10.23 -14.89 23.26
N ALA A 367 -9.27 -14.08 22.79
CA ALA A 367 -9.20 -13.39 21.50
C ALA A 367 -7.71 -13.07 21.21
N ASP A 368 -7.39 -12.68 19.98
CA ASP A 368 -6.06 -12.20 19.60
C ASP A 368 -5.68 -11.01 20.50
N PRO A 369 -4.53 -11.07 21.18
CA PRO A 369 -4.09 -9.99 22.04
C PRO A 369 -3.53 -8.76 21.30
N ASN A 370 -3.27 -8.79 19.98
CA ASN A 370 -2.71 -7.64 19.22
C ASN A 370 -3.17 -7.56 17.76
N THR A 371 -4.38 -7.04 17.52
CA THR A 371 -5.05 -6.94 16.20
C THR A 371 -4.41 -5.92 15.23
N GLY A 372 -3.10 -5.94 15.07
CA GLY A 372 -2.39 -5.04 14.17
C GLY A 372 -0.88 -5.12 14.25
N ASP A 373 -0.33 -6.22 14.78
CA ASP A 373 1.05 -6.63 14.48
C ASP A 373 1.17 -7.31 13.11
N GLY A 374 0.08 -7.78 12.51
CA GLY A 374 0.09 -8.34 11.14
C GLY A 374 -0.69 -7.51 10.10
N ARG A 375 -0.92 -6.21 10.33
CA ARG A 375 -1.64 -5.39 9.32
C ARG A 375 -0.79 -5.21 8.06
N ASP A 376 -1.18 -5.89 7.01
CA ASP A 376 -0.57 -5.85 5.70
C ASP A 376 -1.11 -4.73 4.81
N SER A 377 -0.23 -4.24 3.94
CA SER A 377 -0.53 -3.31 2.86
C SER A 377 -0.13 -3.94 1.53
N VAL A 378 -1.09 -4.58 0.84
CA VAL A 378 -0.87 -5.33 -0.39
C VAL A 378 -1.35 -4.56 -1.62
N GLN A 379 -0.51 -4.50 -2.67
CA GLN A 379 -0.85 -3.94 -3.98
C GLN A 379 -0.51 -4.93 -5.12
N GLY A 380 -1.52 -5.43 -5.84
CA GLY A 380 -1.32 -6.28 -7.03
C GLY A 380 -0.74 -5.51 -8.22
N ASN A 381 -1.34 -4.35 -8.53
CA ASN A 381 -1.05 -3.42 -9.64
C ASN A 381 -1.59 -3.83 -11.01
N THR A 382 -0.88 -4.63 -11.80
CA THR A 382 -1.33 -4.99 -13.16
C THR A 382 -1.11 -6.46 -13.37
N GLY A 383 -2.18 -7.20 -13.63
CA GLY A 383 -2.13 -8.64 -13.45
C GLY A 383 -3.51 -9.20 -13.25
N ASN A 384 -3.68 -10.50 -13.44
CA ASN A 384 -4.78 -11.19 -12.77
C ASN A 384 -4.21 -11.77 -11.49
N ASP A 385 -4.19 -10.96 -10.44
CA ASP A 385 -3.48 -11.25 -9.22
C ASP A 385 -4.33 -12.14 -8.30
N LEU A 386 -3.64 -12.97 -7.51
CA LEU A 386 -4.23 -13.82 -6.49
C LEU A 386 -3.68 -13.40 -5.13
N ILE A 387 -4.52 -12.80 -4.31
CA ILE A 387 -4.14 -12.19 -3.03
C ILE A 387 -4.89 -12.88 -1.89
N PHE A 388 -4.15 -13.28 -0.86
CA PHE A 388 -4.68 -13.74 0.42
C PHE A 388 -4.04 -12.92 1.52
N THR A 389 -4.86 -12.36 2.40
CA THR A 389 -4.42 -11.68 3.61
C THR A 389 -5.01 -12.37 4.84
N GLY A 390 -4.35 -12.22 5.99
CA GLY A 390 -4.36 -13.19 7.08
C GLY A 390 -5.53 -13.03 8.05
N ASP A 391 -5.21 -12.75 9.29
CA ASP A 391 -6.15 -12.56 10.40
C ASP A 391 -6.13 -11.15 11.00
N ASP A 392 -5.60 -10.19 10.27
CA ASP A 392 -5.47 -8.80 10.69
C ASP A 392 -6.25 -7.85 9.78
N ALA A 393 -6.57 -6.66 10.30
CA ALA A 393 -7.33 -5.64 9.57
C ALA A 393 -6.50 -4.98 8.45
N ASP A 394 -6.45 -5.63 7.29
CA ASP A 394 -5.53 -5.42 6.18
C ASP A 394 -5.99 -4.34 5.20
N THR A 395 -5.07 -3.91 4.33
CA THR A 395 -5.37 -2.98 3.23
C THR A 395 -4.89 -3.55 1.90
N ILE A 396 -5.85 -3.80 1.01
CA ILE A 396 -5.62 -4.48 -0.26
C ILE A 396 -6.07 -3.60 -1.44
N ASP A 397 -5.22 -3.48 -2.45
CA ASP A 397 -5.53 -2.86 -3.75
C ASP A 397 -5.14 -3.84 -4.86
N GLY A 398 -6.12 -4.49 -5.49
CA GLY A 398 -5.90 -5.44 -6.60
C GLY A 398 -5.25 -4.74 -7.79
N GLY A 399 -5.86 -3.65 -8.23
CA GLY A 399 -5.28 -2.72 -9.19
C GLY A 399 -5.97 -2.77 -10.54
N ALA A 400 -5.45 -3.54 -11.48
CA ALA A 400 -5.96 -3.58 -12.85
C ALA A 400 -5.79 -4.95 -13.49
N ASP A 401 -6.73 -5.27 -14.38
CA ASP A 401 -7.05 -6.62 -14.86
C ASP A 401 -7.83 -7.39 -13.76
N ASN A 402 -8.11 -8.69 -13.94
CA ASN A 402 -9.15 -9.37 -13.14
C ASN A 402 -8.54 -10.10 -11.94
N ASP A 403 -8.73 -9.54 -10.75
CA ASP A 403 -8.08 -10.01 -9.52
C ASP A 403 -8.96 -10.97 -8.72
N THR A 404 -8.32 -11.81 -7.89
CA THR A 404 -8.98 -12.68 -6.92
C THR A 404 -8.39 -12.41 -5.54
N ILE A 405 -9.23 -11.91 -4.64
CA ILE A 405 -8.83 -11.41 -3.32
C ILE A 405 -9.64 -12.17 -2.25
N ASP A 406 -8.95 -12.63 -1.23
CA ASP A 406 -9.50 -13.22 0.00
C ASP A 406 -8.87 -12.47 1.17
N ALA A 407 -9.65 -11.59 1.81
CA ALA A 407 -9.14 -10.63 2.78
C ALA A 407 -8.94 -11.25 4.18
N GLY A 408 -9.74 -12.27 4.50
CA GLY A 408 -9.46 -13.18 5.59
C GLY A 408 -10.31 -12.90 6.83
N ILE A 409 -9.67 -12.53 7.93
CA ILE A 409 -10.32 -12.25 9.21
C ILE A 409 -9.93 -10.85 9.67
N ASP A 410 -10.88 -10.17 10.32
CA ASP A 410 -10.83 -8.81 10.87
C ASP A 410 -11.35 -7.74 9.88
N ASP A 411 -11.51 -6.51 10.35
CA ASP A 411 -12.12 -5.43 9.56
C ASP A 411 -11.20 -4.97 8.41
N ASP A 412 -11.37 -5.54 7.22
CA ASP A 412 -10.50 -5.29 6.07
C ASP A 412 -10.91 -4.08 5.22
N LEU A 413 -9.92 -3.53 4.50
CA LEU A 413 -10.15 -2.54 3.45
C LEU A 413 -9.67 -3.08 2.10
N VAL A 414 -10.62 -3.41 1.22
CA VAL A 414 -10.33 -3.98 -0.10
C VAL A 414 -10.81 -3.08 -1.23
N MET A 415 -9.92 -2.84 -2.21
CA MET A 415 -10.24 -2.21 -3.49
C MET A 415 -9.88 -3.16 -4.63
N GLY A 416 -10.85 -3.59 -5.44
CA GLY A 416 -10.63 -4.42 -6.64
C GLY A 416 -9.90 -3.65 -7.73
N GLY A 417 -10.51 -2.55 -8.20
CA GLY A 417 -9.84 -1.56 -9.04
C GLY A 417 -10.40 -1.50 -10.45
N ILE A 418 -9.69 -2.03 -11.45
CA ILE A 418 -10.14 -2.09 -12.85
C ILE A 418 -10.08 -3.53 -13.33
N GLY A 419 -11.18 -4.25 -13.34
CA GLY A 419 -11.21 -5.66 -13.67
C GLY A 419 -12.62 -6.18 -13.53
N ASP A 420 -12.85 -7.42 -13.98
CA ASP A 420 -13.96 -8.18 -13.40
C ASP A 420 -13.37 -8.94 -12.20
N ASP A 421 -13.45 -8.35 -11.00
CA ASP A 421 -12.75 -8.79 -9.80
C ASP A 421 -13.59 -9.77 -8.96
N SER A 422 -12.92 -10.62 -8.18
CA SER A 422 -13.56 -11.56 -7.25
C SER A 422 -13.03 -11.32 -5.85
N ILE A 423 -13.84 -10.71 -4.98
CA ILE A 423 -13.48 -10.32 -3.63
C ILE A 423 -14.27 -11.16 -2.63
N LEU A 424 -13.57 -11.78 -1.68
CA LEU A 424 -14.13 -12.36 -0.47
C LEU A 424 -13.64 -11.52 0.71
N GLY A 425 -14.56 -10.90 1.45
CA GLY A 425 -14.28 -10.15 2.68
C GLY A 425 -13.88 -11.12 3.78
N GLY A 426 -14.84 -11.94 4.23
CA GLY A 426 -14.56 -13.06 5.12
C GLY A 426 -15.18 -12.82 6.49
N HIS A 427 -14.37 -12.71 7.52
CA HIS A 427 -14.84 -12.36 8.86
C HIS A 427 -14.49 -10.92 9.17
N GLY A 428 -15.30 -10.20 9.94
CA GLY A 428 -15.05 -8.82 10.30
C GLY A 428 -16.03 -7.87 9.61
N SER A 429 -16.01 -6.61 10.03
CA SER A 429 -16.83 -5.55 9.44
C SER A 429 -16.06 -4.87 8.30
N ASP A 430 -16.16 -5.44 7.10
CA ASP A 430 -15.29 -5.10 5.98
C ASP A 430 -15.73 -3.86 5.22
N THR A 431 -14.78 -3.23 4.54
CA THR A 431 -15.04 -2.20 3.54
C THR A 431 -14.53 -2.66 2.18
N LEU A 432 -15.46 -3.03 1.30
CA LEU A 432 -15.17 -3.66 0.00
C LEU A 432 -15.64 -2.74 -1.14
N ASP A 433 -14.75 -2.41 -2.08
CA ASP A 433 -15.03 -1.62 -3.29
C ASP A 433 -14.56 -2.38 -4.55
N GLY A 434 -15.48 -2.78 -5.43
CA GLY A 434 -15.15 -3.49 -6.67
C GLY A 434 -14.47 -2.60 -7.72
N GLY A 435 -14.89 -1.34 -7.81
CA GLY A 435 -14.29 -0.37 -8.73
C GLY A 435 -14.90 -0.37 -10.14
N GLN A 436 -14.23 -0.96 -11.13
CA GLN A 436 -14.61 -0.89 -12.55
C GLN A 436 -14.57 -2.26 -13.22
N GLY A 437 -15.74 -2.75 -13.62
CA GLY A 437 -15.93 -3.97 -14.40
C GLY A 437 -17.10 -4.75 -13.81
N ASP A 438 -17.34 -5.99 -14.23
CA ASP A 438 -18.44 -6.78 -13.68
C ASP A 438 -17.93 -7.60 -12.47
N ASP A 439 -18.06 -7.06 -11.25
CA ASP A 439 -17.40 -7.58 -10.04
C ASP A 439 -18.27 -8.60 -9.27
N PHE A 440 -17.61 -9.52 -8.57
CA PHE A 440 -18.23 -10.43 -7.59
C PHE A 440 -17.65 -10.13 -6.21
N ILE A 441 -18.49 -9.68 -5.28
CA ILE A 441 -18.11 -9.34 -3.91
C ILE A 441 -18.99 -10.14 -2.94
N ASP A 442 -18.34 -10.89 -2.06
CA ASP A 442 -18.96 -11.71 -1.04
C ASP A 442 -18.40 -11.27 0.32
N GLY A 443 -19.19 -10.54 1.11
CA GLY A 443 -18.86 -10.19 2.48
C GLY A 443 -19.05 -11.36 3.46
N SER A 444 -19.75 -12.41 3.03
CA SER A 444 -20.18 -13.45 3.96
C SER A 444 -19.03 -14.24 4.59
N ASN A 445 -19.31 -14.65 5.82
CA ASN A 445 -18.45 -15.49 6.62
C ASN A 445 -18.63 -16.98 6.24
N LEU A 446 -17.85 -17.86 6.86
CA LEU A 446 -18.12 -19.29 6.89
C LEU A 446 -19.58 -19.54 7.26
N ALA A 447 -20.33 -20.20 6.37
CA ALA A 447 -21.76 -20.54 6.50
C ALA A 447 -22.24 -21.21 7.83
N ALA A 448 -21.34 -21.55 8.75
CA ALA A 448 -21.67 -22.01 10.10
C ALA A 448 -21.82 -20.86 11.13
N LEU A 449 -21.31 -19.67 10.79
CA LEU A 449 -21.28 -18.45 11.58
C LEU A 449 -22.33 -17.44 11.13
N GLU A 450 -22.83 -17.56 9.89
CA GLU A 450 -24.07 -16.93 9.41
C GLU A 450 -25.29 -17.30 10.27
N LEU A 451 -25.62 -16.46 11.24
CA LEU A 451 -26.51 -16.71 12.35
C LEU A 451 -27.37 -15.48 12.68
N THR A 452 -28.68 -15.62 12.54
CA THR A 452 -29.63 -14.59 13.01
C THR A 452 -29.36 -14.10 14.44
N ASP A 453 -29.53 -12.79 14.64
CA ASP A 453 -29.43 -12.01 15.88
C ASP A 453 -29.99 -12.67 17.18
N ASP A 454 -30.97 -13.59 17.06
CA ASP A 454 -31.54 -14.33 18.19
C ASP A 454 -30.68 -15.49 18.72
N VAL A 455 -29.74 -15.98 17.90
CA VAL A 455 -28.82 -17.08 18.19
C VAL A 455 -27.35 -16.67 18.15
N ASP A 456 -27.03 -15.56 17.47
CA ASP A 456 -25.68 -15.03 17.42
C ASP A 456 -25.25 -14.37 18.76
N PRO A 457 -24.09 -14.76 19.33
CA PRO A 457 -23.55 -14.11 20.51
C PRO A 457 -23.03 -12.66 20.33
N SER A 458 -22.77 -12.20 19.12
CA SER A 458 -22.02 -10.97 18.80
C SER A 458 -22.60 -10.19 17.59
N PRO A 459 -23.87 -9.70 17.62
CA PRO A 459 -24.65 -9.36 16.42
C PRO A 459 -24.30 -8.02 15.72
N GLU A 460 -23.04 -7.64 15.77
CA GLU A 460 -22.52 -6.38 15.24
C GLU A 460 -21.04 -6.53 14.83
N ASN A 461 -20.55 -7.77 14.65
CA ASN A 461 -19.14 -8.08 14.41
C ASN A 461 -18.81 -8.23 12.93
N ASP A 462 -19.79 -8.53 12.08
CA ASP A 462 -19.59 -8.79 10.66
C ASP A 462 -20.44 -7.82 9.81
N ARG A 463 -20.42 -6.51 10.10
CA ARG A 463 -21.19 -5.51 9.34
C ARG A 463 -20.40 -4.92 8.18
N ASP A 464 -20.75 -5.32 6.98
CA ASP A 464 -20.01 -4.96 5.78
C ASP A 464 -20.51 -3.69 5.10
N SER A 465 -19.58 -3.01 4.46
CA SER A 465 -19.83 -1.88 3.57
C SER A 465 -19.33 -2.21 2.17
N ILE A 466 -20.23 -2.61 1.29
CA ILE A 466 -19.95 -3.08 -0.06
C ILE A 466 -20.38 -2.05 -1.11
N ASP A 467 -19.48 -1.70 -2.04
CA ASP A 467 -19.74 -0.83 -3.21
C ASP A 467 -19.29 -1.54 -4.50
N GLY A 468 -20.23 -1.83 -5.41
CA GLY A 468 -19.94 -2.38 -6.74
C GLY A 468 -19.44 -1.33 -7.74
N ALA A 469 -19.73 -0.05 -7.49
CA ALA A 469 -19.30 1.07 -8.31
C ALA A 469 -19.74 1.05 -9.79
N LEU A 470 -18.92 0.57 -10.74
CA LEU A 470 -19.19 0.64 -12.18
C LEU A 470 -19.17 -0.76 -12.81
N GLY A 471 -20.32 -1.35 -13.06
CA GLY A 471 -20.32 -2.77 -13.39
C GLY A 471 -21.67 -3.36 -13.66
N ASN A 472 -21.75 -4.67 -13.90
CA ASN A 472 -22.95 -5.42 -13.53
C ASN A 472 -22.53 -6.34 -12.41
N ASP A 473 -22.67 -5.85 -11.19
CA ASP A 473 -21.99 -6.42 -10.04
C ASP A 473 -22.88 -7.44 -9.32
N THR A 474 -22.25 -8.36 -8.59
CA THR A 474 -22.93 -9.27 -7.68
C THR A 474 -22.39 -9.07 -6.28
N LEU A 475 -23.23 -8.57 -5.39
CA LEU A 475 -22.90 -8.21 -4.02
C LEU A 475 -23.69 -9.09 -3.05
N ILE A 476 -23.01 -9.69 -2.09
CA ILE A 476 -23.60 -10.51 -1.03
C ILE A 476 -23.13 -9.93 0.30
N GLY A 477 -24.06 -9.56 1.18
CA GLY A 477 -23.77 -9.09 2.54
C GLY A 477 -23.37 -10.27 3.41
N GLY A 478 -24.35 -11.00 3.95
CA GLY A 478 -24.07 -12.16 4.78
C GLY A 478 -24.93 -12.16 6.03
N ASP A 479 -24.28 -12.02 7.18
CA ASP A 479 -24.87 -11.92 8.51
C ASP A 479 -24.67 -10.49 9.04
N ASP A 480 -25.45 -10.09 10.06
CA ASP A 480 -25.47 -8.73 10.60
C ASP A 480 -25.98 -7.63 9.62
N ASP A 481 -26.07 -6.38 10.10
CA ASP A 481 -26.66 -5.27 9.34
C ASP A 481 -25.71 -4.73 8.24
N ASP A 482 -25.81 -5.24 7.02
CA ASP A 482 -24.93 -4.86 5.91
C ASP A 482 -25.38 -3.61 5.14
N THR A 483 -24.43 -2.99 4.44
CA THR A 483 -24.72 -1.89 3.50
C THR A 483 -24.16 -2.18 2.12
N LEU A 484 -25.06 -2.44 1.16
CA LEU A 484 -24.73 -2.75 -0.23
C LEU A 484 -25.14 -1.61 -1.17
N ASN A 485 -24.23 -1.19 -2.05
CA ASN A 485 -24.49 -0.23 -3.13
C ASN A 485 -24.05 -0.80 -4.48
N GLY A 486 -24.98 -1.02 -5.41
CA GLY A 486 -24.66 -1.55 -6.75
C GLY A 486 -23.90 -0.55 -7.63
N GLY A 487 -24.37 0.70 -7.64
CA GLY A 487 -23.69 1.77 -8.35
C GLY A 487 -24.27 1.99 -9.75
N SER A 488 -23.53 1.70 -10.81
CA SER A 488 -24.02 1.86 -12.19
C SER A 488 -24.03 0.53 -12.92
N GLY A 489 -25.21 0.02 -13.26
CA GLY A 489 -25.38 -1.06 -14.22
C GLY A 489 -26.55 -1.98 -13.91
N ASN A 490 -26.38 -3.29 -14.01
CA ASN A 490 -27.50 -4.19 -13.71
C ASN A 490 -27.05 -5.15 -12.62
N ASP A 491 -27.21 -4.69 -11.40
CA ASP A 491 -26.54 -5.27 -10.25
C ASP A 491 -27.46 -6.30 -9.58
N LEU A 492 -26.84 -7.28 -8.92
CA LEU A 492 -27.50 -8.24 -8.05
C LEU A 492 -27.02 -8.01 -6.63
N LEU A 493 -27.92 -7.60 -5.75
CA LEU A 493 -27.65 -7.40 -4.33
C LEU A 493 -28.45 -8.41 -3.51
N ASP A 494 -27.78 -9.14 -2.63
CA ASP A 494 -28.37 -10.06 -1.65
C ASP A 494 -27.91 -9.62 -0.25
N GLY A 495 -28.84 -9.09 0.55
CA GLY A 495 -28.56 -8.61 1.91
C GLY A 495 -28.18 -9.76 2.83
N GLY A 496 -29.07 -10.74 2.91
CA GLY A 496 -28.78 -12.00 3.59
C GLY A 496 -29.58 -12.14 4.87
N ILE A 497 -28.91 -12.02 6.01
CA ILE A 497 -29.47 -12.19 7.34
C ILE A 497 -29.31 -10.87 8.11
N ASP A 498 -30.36 -10.50 8.84
CA ASP A 498 -30.45 -9.30 9.67
C ASP A 498 -30.68 -8.01 8.86
N GLU A 499 -30.49 -6.83 9.45
CA GLU A 499 -31.22 -5.62 9.01
C GLU A 499 -30.43 -4.79 7.99
N ASP A 500 -30.60 -5.14 6.72
CA ASP A 500 -29.74 -4.64 5.64
C ASP A 500 -30.17 -3.32 5.01
N VAL A 501 -29.20 -2.66 4.36
CA VAL A 501 -29.41 -1.49 3.51
C VAL A 501 -28.93 -1.75 2.08
N LEU A 502 -29.85 -1.88 1.13
CA LEU A 502 -29.55 -2.15 -0.28
C LEU A 502 -29.93 -0.95 -1.16
N ASN A 503 -28.97 -0.45 -1.95
CA ASN A 503 -29.20 0.56 -2.98
C ASN A 503 -28.74 0.02 -4.36
N GLY A 504 -29.67 -0.17 -5.30
CA GLY A 504 -29.36 -0.63 -6.67
C GLY A 504 -28.51 0.39 -7.42
N GLY A 505 -29.06 1.57 -7.69
CA GLY A 505 -28.29 2.70 -8.21
C GLY A 505 -28.82 3.18 -9.55
N ASP A 506 -27.98 3.25 -10.56
CA ASP A 506 -28.38 3.54 -11.93
C ASP A 506 -28.62 2.22 -12.69
N GLU A 507 -29.54 2.23 -13.66
CA GLU A 507 -29.91 1.08 -14.48
C GLU A 507 -30.78 0.02 -13.73
N SER A 508 -30.69 -1.26 -14.08
CA SER A 508 -31.80 -2.22 -13.87
C SER A 508 -31.38 -3.34 -12.94
N ASP A 509 -31.77 -3.22 -11.67
CA ASP A 509 -31.15 -4.01 -10.60
C ASP A 509 -32.06 -5.11 -10.05
N THR A 510 -31.46 -6.10 -9.39
CA THR A 510 -32.14 -7.13 -8.61
C THR A 510 -31.71 -7.01 -7.16
N LEU A 511 -32.66 -6.74 -6.26
CA LEU A 511 -32.39 -6.60 -4.83
C LEU A 511 -33.17 -7.69 -4.07
N LEU A 512 -32.46 -8.42 -3.22
CA LEU A 512 -33.00 -9.43 -2.30
C LEU A 512 -32.65 -8.97 -0.89
N GLY A 513 -33.65 -8.62 -0.07
CA GLY A 513 -33.41 -8.21 1.32
C GLY A 513 -32.99 -9.41 2.16
N GLY A 514 -33.83 -10.44 2.22
CA GLY A 514 -33.49 -11.71 2.86
C GLY A 514 -34.27 -11.90 4.15
N GLN A 515 -33.59 -12.11 5.27
CA GLN A 515 -34.19 -12.10 6.60
C GLN A 515 -33.88 -10.78 7.27
N GLY A 516 -34.85 -10.04 7.78
CA GLY A 516 -34.51 -8.78 8.46
C GLY A 516 -35.58 -7.73 8.30
N ALA A 517 -35.36 -6.55 8.86
CA ALA A 517 -36.21 -5.39 8.58
C ALA A 517 -35.50 -4.45 7.63
N ASP A 518 -35.51 -4.83 6.35
CA ASP A 518 -34.53 -4.33 5.38
C ASP A 518 -34.93 -2.96 4.82
N LEU A 519 -33.95 -2.19 4.37
CA LEU A 519 -34.13 -0.94 3.65
C LEU A 519 -33.66 -1.07 2.20
N LEU A 520 -34.60 -1.16 1.26
CA LEU A 520 -34.31 -1.37 -0.16
C LEU A 520 -34.65 -0.13 -1.00
N ASN A 521 -33.76 0.26 -1.90
CA ASN A 521 -33.97 1.30 -2.90
C ASN A 521 -33.40 0.86 -4.26
N GLY A 522 -34.26 0.55 -5.24
CA GLY A 522 -33.82 0.15 -6.58
C GLY A 522 -33.07 1.27 -7.32
N GLY A 523 -33.40 2.54 -7.07
CA GLY A 523 -32.81 3.64 -7.81
C GLY A 523 -33.42 3.77 -9.20
N ALA A 524 -32.60 3.96 -10.24
CA ALA A 524 -33.02 4.46 -11.53
C ALA A 524 -33.00 3.39 -12.64
N GLY A 525 -34.08 2.63 -12.79
CA GLY A 525 -34.30 1.90 -14.03
C GLY A 525 -35.55 1.07 -14.01
N ILE A 526 -35.39 -0.24 -14.16
CA ILE A 526 -36.48 -1.20 -14.02
C ILE A 526 -35.97 -2.30 -13.11
N ASP A 527 -36.43 -2.24 -11.87
CA ASP A 527 -35.82 -3.03 -10.81
C ASP A 527 -36.72 -4.22 -10.42
N ASP A 528 -36.11 -5.31 -9.97
CA ASP A 528 -36.78 -6.45 -9.36
C ASP A 528 -36.40 -6.52 -7.88
N ILE A 529 -37.31 -6.11 -7.00
CA ILE A 529 -37.07 -5.95 -5.57
C ILE A 529 -37.90 -7.00 -4.81
N ASP A 530 -37.25 -7.79 -3.98
CA ASP A 530 -37.85 -8.73 -3.03
C ASP A 530 -37.38 -8.36 -1.61
N GLY A 531 -38.32 -7.97 -0.73
CA GLY A 531 -38.03 -7.66 0.68
C GLY A 531 -37.59 -8.91 1.41
N GLY A 532 -38.51 -9.87 1.60
CA GLY A 532 -38.16 -11.21 2.06
C GLY A 532 -38.95 -11.63 3.29
N ALA A 533 -38.28 -11.78 4.42
CA ALA A 533 -38.91 -12.04 5.69
C ALA A 533 -38.94 -10.76 6.52
N ASP A 534 -39.92 -10.68 7.44
CA ASP A 534 -40.02 -9.62 8.44
C ASP A 534 -40.53 -8.26 7.90
N ARG A 535 -39.92 -7.13 8.25
CA ARG A 535 -40.58 -5.80 8.12
C ARG A 535 -39.83 -4.89 7.17
N ASP A 536 -40.05 -5.07 5.89
CA ASP A 536 -39.22 -4.40 4.90
C ASP A 536 -39.73 -3.00 4.57
N ARG A 537 -38.79 -2.13 4.26
CA ARG A 537 -39.06 -0.77 3.77
C ARG A 537 -38.46 -0.60 2.38
N ILE A 538 -39.33 -0.57 1.39
CA ILE A 538 -38.97 -0.29 0.00
C ILE A 538 -39.22 1.18 -0.30
N VAL A 539 -38.17 1.92 -0.66
CA VAL A 539 -38.20 3.37 -0.90
C VAL A 539 -38.21 3.67 -2.40
N VAL A 540 -39.04 4.64 -2.81
CA VAL A 540 -39.04 5.18 -4.17
C VAL A 540 -38.84 6.69 -4.13
N ASP A 541 -37.64 7.13 -4.50
CA ASP A 541 -37.21 8.53 -4.40
C ASP A 541 -37.91 9.43 -5.41
N THR A 542 -38.09 8.99 -6.65
CA THR A 542 -38.81 9.75 -7.67
C THR A 542 -39.74 8.89 -8.51
N ALA A 543 -40.63 9.56 -9.26
CA ALA A 543 -41.51 8.88 -10.21
C ALA A 543 -40.77 8.24 -11.40
N ALA A 544 -39.50 8.60 -11.61
CA ALA A 544 -38.68 8.02 -12.68
C ALA A 544 -38.03 6.74 -12.18
N ASP A 545 -37.54 6.77 -10.94
CA ASP A 545 -36.92 5.67 -10.22
C ASP A 545 -37.89 4.49 -10.15
N GLY A 546 -39.12 4.72 -9.66
CA GLY A 546 -40.13 3.65 -9.55
C GLY A 546 -40.67 3.06 -10.87
N ALA A 547 -40.28 3.59 -12.04
CA ALA A 547 -41.06 3.48 -13.27
C ALA A 547 -40.78 2.23 -14.12
N GLY A 548 -41.29 1.10 -13.67
CA GLY A 548 -41.23 -0.17 -14.40
C GLY A 548 -41.04 -1.35 -13.46
N ASP A 549 -40.67 -1.04 -12.22
CA ASP A 549 -40.21 -2.00 -11.24
C ASP A 549 -41.30 -2.95 -10.80
N VAL A 550 -40.82 -4.04 -10.25
CA VAL A 550 -41.60 -5.06 -9.58
C VAL A 550 -41.11 -5.13 -8.14
N VAL A 551 -42.01 -4.86 -7.19
CA VAL A 551 -41.73 -4.93 -5.76
C VAL A 551 -42.51 -6.08 -5.14
N ARG A 552 -41.85 -6.91 -4.35
CA ARG A 552 -42.45 -7.96 -3.53
C ARG A 552 -42.05 -7.70 -2.09
N GLY A 553 -43.03 -7.59 -1.19
CA GLY A 553 -42.73 -7.44 0.24
C GLY A 553 -42.15 -8.72 0.83
N GLY A 554 -42.68 -9.88 0.42
CA GLY A 554 -42.26 -11.17 0.98
C GLY A 554 -43.44 -11.87 1.60
N SER A 555 -43.29 -12.66 2.67
CA SER A 555 -44.43 -13.12 3.53
C SER A 555 -43.97 -13.92 4.76
N GLU A 556 -42.67 -14.10 4.92
CA GLU A 556 -42.10 -14.82 6.06
C GLU A 556 -41.90 -13.85 7.24
N GLY A 557 -41.62 -14.36 8.45
CA GLY A 557 -41.41 -13.49 9.62
C GLY A 557 -42.61 -12.63 10.06
N ASP A 558 -42.32 -11.43 10.58
CA ASP A 558 -43.24 -10.33 10.91
C ASP A 558 -43.69 -9.53 9.68
N ASP A 559 -44.25 -10.24 8.70
CA ASP A 559 -44.92 -9.84 7.45
C ASP A 559 -45.72 -8.53 7.55
N PHE A 560 -45.00 -7.41 7.47
CA PHE A 560 -45.54 -6.06 7.46
C PHE A 560 -44.61 -5.14 6.68
N ASP A 561 -44.81 -5.15 5.37
CA ASP A 561 -43.95 -4.48 4.43
C ASP A 561 -44.48 -3.10 4.08
N THR A 562 -43.55 -2.17 3.91
CA THR A 562 -43.82 -0.76 3.70
C THR A 562 -43.26 -0.28 2.37
N LEU A 563 -44.14 0.07 1.44
CA LEU A 563 -43.76 0.78 0.21
C LEU A 563 -43.84 2.30 0.44
N ASP A 564 -42.70 2.97 0.57
CA ASP A 564 -42.60 4.41 0.77
C ASP A 564 -42.51 5.22 -0.53
N LEU A 565 -43.62 5.88 -0.89
CA LEU A 565 -43.71 6.78 -2.04
C LEU A 565 -43.57 8.26 -1.65
N SER A 566 -42.92 8.54 -0.51
CA SER A 566 -42.78 9.91 0.00
C SER A 566 -41.94 10.82 -0.90
N GLY A 567 -40.91 10.28 -1.57
CA GLY A 567 -40.04 11.00 -2.51
C GLY A 567 -40.74 11.46 -3.80
N VAL A 568 -41.60 10.60 -4.35
CA VAL A 568 -42.40 10.83 -5.58
C VAL A 568 -43.26 12.10 -5.51
N GLY A 569 -43.74 12.45 -4.31
CA GLY A 569 -44.49 13.66 -4.03
C GLY A 569 -46.01 13.56 -4.25
N ALA A 570 -46.75 14.27 -3.40
CA ALA A 570 -48.20 14.14 -3.33
C ALA A 570 -48.94 14.59 -4.60
N GLY A 571 -49.75 13.69 -5.17
CA GLY A 571 -50.54 13.93 -6.38
C GLY A 571 -49.84 13.56 -7.69
N ASN A 572 -48.60 13.07 -7.62
CA ASN A 572 -47.83 12.59 -8.76
C ASN A 572 -47.96 11.08 -8.99
N TYR A 573 -48.88 10.40 -8.30
CA TYR A 573 -49.19 9.00 -8.54
C TYR A 573 -50.61 8.66 -8.10
N ARG A 574 -51.10 7.47 -8.48
CA ARG A 574 -52.31 6.85 -7.93
C ARG A 574 -52.18 5.33 -7.92
N LEU A 575 -52.80 4.67 -6.93
CA LEU A 575 -52.87 3.22 -6.89
C LEU A 575 -54.05 2.71 -7.73
N THR A 576 -53.81 1.70 -8.54
CA THR A 576 -54.82 0.99 -9.35
C THR A 576 -54.67 -0.51 -9.21
N ASN A 577 -55.68 -1.26 -9.68
CA ASN A 577 -55.71 -2.73 -9.59
C ASN A 577 -55.56 -3.31 -8.18
N VAL A 578 -55.76 -2.49 -7.13
CA VAL A 578 -55.53 -2.92 -5.75
C VAL A 578 -56.46 -4.07 -5.36
N THR A 579 -55.87 -5.20 -5.01
CA THR A 579 -56.53 -6.39 -4.47
C THR A 579 -55.94 -6.70 -3.10
N ALA A 580 -56.74 -7.27 -2.20
CA ALA A 580 -56.16 -7.91 -1.01
C ALA A 580 -55.39 -9.14 -1.49
N ASP A 581 -54.21 -9.36 -0.94
CA ASP A 581 -53.46 -10.58 -1.21
C ASP A 581 -54.19 -11.80 -0.59
N ASP A 582 -53.88 -12.98 -1.12
CA ASP A 582 -54.28 -14.30 -0.65
C ASP A 582 -52.98 -15.09 -0.43
N ASP A 583 -52.26 -14.79 0.67
CA ASP A 583 -51.03 -15.42 1.20
C ASP A 583 -51.23 -16.91 1.60
N GLY A 584 -52.23 -17.54 0.98
CA GLY A 584 -52.54 -18.94 1.07
C GLY A 584 -53.56 -19.26 2.16
N PRO A 585 -54.06 -20.52 2.18
CA PRO A 585 -55.18 -20.92 3.02
C PRO A 585 -54.90 -20.96 4.54
N ASP A 586 -53.67 -20.71 4.97
CA ASP A 586 -53.19 -20.86 6.36
C ASP A 586 -52.59 -19.56 6.97
N ARG A 587 -52.54 -18.43 6.24
CA ARG A 587 -52.11 -17.11 6.73
C ARG A 587 -53.27 -16.10 6.68
N ASP A 588 -53.25 -15.09 7.57
CA ASP A 588 -54.32 -14.08 7.67
C ASP A 588 -54.05 -12.99 6.63
N PRO A 589 -54.88 -12.79 5.58
CA PRO A 589 -54.58 -11.84 4.50
C PRO A 589 -54.48 -10.40 5.03
N ASN A 590 -53.25 -9.93 5.18
CA ASN A 590 -52.81 -8.64 5.72
C ASN A 590 -52.33 -7.68 4.61
N GLY A 591 -51.82 -8.20 3.50
CA GLY A 591 -51.25 -7.41 2.41
C GLY A 591 -52.21 -6.98 1.30
N ILE A 592 -51.70 -6.11 0.43
CA ILE A 592 -52.33 -5.73 -0.84
C ILE A 592 -51.38 -5.89 -2.03
N ASP A 593 -51.91 -6.37 -3.15
CA ASP A 593 -51.27 -6.31 -4.47
C ASP A 593 -51.82 -5.12 -5.23
N GLY A 594 -51.04 -4.52 -6.13
CA GLY A 594 -51.56 -3.51 -7.03
C GLY A 594 -50.53 -2.95 -8.01
N THR A 595 -50.95 -1.85 -8.65
CA THR A 595 -50.09 -1.10 -9.58
C THR A 595 -50.09 0.37 -9.18
N VAL A 596 -48.90 0.95 -8.99
CA VAL A 596 -48.69 2.39 -8.89
C VAL A 596 -48.66 2.98 -10.30
N GLU A 597 -49.54 3.94 -10.61
CA GLU A 597 -49.45 4.73 -11.85
C GLU A 597 -48.88 6.12 -11.53
N PHE A 598 -47.66 6.43 -11.98
CA PHE A 598 -47.04 7.74 -11.84
C PHE A 598 -47.64 8.76 -12.82
N LEU A 599 -47.76 10.02 -12.41
CA LEU A 599 -48.52 11.06 -13.10
C LEU A 599 -47.69 12.32 -13.37
N ASP A 600 -47.83 12.90 -14.55
CA ASP A 600 -47.31 14.25 -14.85
C ASP A 600 -48.17 15.35 -14.21
N GLY A 601 -47.71 16.61 -14.29
CA GLY A 601 -48.46 17.78 -13.80
C GLY A 601 -49.80 18.05 -14.50
N ALA A 602 -50.14 17.31 -15.57
CA ALA A 602 -51.44 17.33 -16.24
C ALA A 602 -52.31 16.09 -15.88
N GLY A 603 -51.80 15.16 -15.07
CA GLY A 603 -52.46 13.92 -14.64
C GLY A 603 -52.40 12.78 -15.66
N ASN A 604 -51.50 12.83 -16.65
CA ASN A 604 -51.26 11.71 -17.56
C ASN A 604 -50.28 10.73 -16.94
N VAL A 605 -50.45 9.44 -17.22
CA VAL A 605 -49.54 8.40 -16.72
C VAL A 605 -48.18 8.52 -17.42
N THR A 606 -47.10 8.60 -16.63
CA THR A 606 -45.71 8.67 -17.11
C THR A 606 -44.98 7.34 -17.01
N GLY A 607 -45.36 6.50 -16.04
CA GLY A 607 -44.79 5.17 -15.78
C GLY A 607 -45.69 4.37 -14.85
N THR A 608 -45.39 3.09 -14.66
CA THR A 608 -46.12 2.19 -13.77
C THR A 608 -45.18 1.25 -13.04
N MET A 609 -45.48 0.95 -11.77
CA MET A 609 -44.80 -0.02 -10.91
C MET A 609 -45.81 -1.07 -10.47
N ASP A 610 -45.47 -2.35 -10.46
CA ASP A 610 -46.29 -3.40 -9.87
C ASP A 610 -45.75 -3.75 -8.48
N PHE A 611 -46.63 -3.93 -7.49
CA PHE A 611 -46.26 -4.34 -6.15
C PHE A 611 -47.12 -5.50 -5.66
N PHE A 612 -46.53 -6.38 -4.87
CA PHE A 612 -47.12 -7.61 -4.35
C PHE A 612 -46.82 -7.77 -2.87
N ASN A 613 -47.79 -8.29 -2.12
CA ASN A 613 -47.76 -8.43 -0.66
C ASN A 613 -47.18 -7.21 0.09
N ILE A 614 -47.90 -6.08 0.08
CA ILE A 614 -47.51 -4.87 0.85
C ILE A 614 -48.62 -4.49 1.84
N GLU A 615 -48.31 -4.37 3.13
CA GLU A 615 -49.26 -4.00 4.19
C GLU A 615 -49.48 -2.48 4.27
N GLU A 616 -48.42 -1.70 4.08
CA GLU A 616 -48.44 -0.25 4.20
C GLU A 616 -47.81 0.46 3.01
N VAL A 617 -48.63 0.97 2.09
CA VAL A 617 -48.15 1.96 1.11
C VAL A 617 -48.21 3.33 1.77
N ILE A 618 -47.06 3.89 2.16
CA ILE A 618 -46.97 5.25 2.69
C ILE A 618 -47.19 6.21 1.54
N PRO A 619 -48.40 6.81 1.44
CA PRO A 619 -48.69 7.66 0.33
C PRO A 619 -48.29 9.07 0.69
N CYS A 620 -47.21 9.58 0.10
CA CYS A 620 -46.84 11.00 0.12
C CYS A 620 -47.30 11.76 1.37
N PHE A 621 -46.75 11.46 2.54
CA PHE A 621 -46.46 12.36 3.68
C PHE A 621 -45.90 11.51 4.85
N THR A 622 -45.06 12.08 5.73
CA THR A 622 -45.57 12.71 6.97
C THR A 622 -44.98 14.09 7.25
N PRO A 623 -45.68 15.11 6.78
CA PRO A 623 -46.11 16.18 7.69
C PRO A 623 -47.63 16.16 7.98
N GLY A 624 -47.98 16.63 9.19
CA GLY A 624 -49.32 16.38 9.77
C GLY A 624 -49.68 17.25 10.98
N THR A 625 -48.79 18.17 11.39
CA THR A 625 -49.10 19.11 12.46
C THR A 625 -49.98 20.23 11.93
N LEU A 626 -51.22 20.27 12.40
CA LEU A 626 -52.18 21.32 12.10
C LEU A 626 -51.89 22.57 12.91
N ILE A 627 -51.60 23.66 12.22
CA ILE A 627 -51.39 25.00 12.75
C ILE A 627 -52.66 25.83 12.57
N ALA A 628 -53.15 26.44 13.65
CA ALA A 628 -54.34 27.26 13.59
C ALA A 628 -54.12 28.58 12.82
N THR A 629 -54.85 28.79 11.73
CA THR A 629 -54.85 30.05 10.96
C THR A 629 -56.22 30.74 11.03
N PRO A 630 -56.33 32.04 10.70
CA PRO A 630 -57.62 32.75 10.64
C PRO A 630 -58.65 32.13 9.68
N GLN A 631 -58.21 31.27 8.76
CA GLN A 631 -59.02 30.60 7.75
C GLN A 631 -59.34 29.14 8.10
N GLY A 632 -58.83 28.63 9.22
CA GLY A 632 -58.94 27.23 9.63
C GLY A 632 -57.58 26.64 10.00
N GLU A 633 -57.57 25.41 10.48
CA GLU A 633 -56.33 24.66 10.67
C GLU A 633 -55.72 24.31 9.31
N ARG A 634 -54.42 24.54 9.17
CA ARG A 634 -53.63 24.19 7.97
C ARG A 634 -52.42 23.40 8.39
N LEU A 635 -51.97 22.54 7.50
CA LEU A 635 -50.76 21.75 7.64
C LEU A 635 -49.50 22.64 7.71
N VAL A 636 -48.54 22.29 8.58
CA VAL A 636 -47.35 23.10 8.87
C VAL A 636 -46.41 23.24 7.64
N GLU A 637 -46.33 22.19 6.83
CA GLU A 637 -45.59 22.07 5.58
C GLU A 637 -46.16 22.93 4.45
N GLU A 638 -47.44 23.29 4.53
CA GLU A 638 -48.10 24.17 3.57
C GLU A 638 -47.92 25.66 3.90
N LEU A 639 -47.33 25.98 5.06
CA LEU A 639 -47.08 27.35 5.47
C LEU A 639 -45.92 27.92 4.66
N ARG A 640 -46.08 29.18 4.26
CA ARG A 640 -45.05 29.96 3.55
C ARG A 640 -44.86 31.30 4.24
N GLU A 641 -43.73 31.95 4.00
CA GLU A 641 -43.51 33.34 4.44
C GLU A 641 -44.67 34.23 3.97
N GLY A 642 -45.20 35.06 4.87
CA GLY A 642 -46.37 35.89 4.62
C GLY A 642 -47.71 35.26 5.04
N ASP A 643 -47.75 33.95 5.32
CA ASP A 643 -48.96 33.32 5.88
C ASP A 643 -49.24 33.81 7.29
N ARG A 644 -50.53 33.84 7.66
CA ARG A 644 -50.98 34.36 8.96
C ARG A 644 -51.41 33.24 9.89
N VAL A 645 -50.83 33.18 11.08
CA VAL A 645 -51.08 32.17 12.10
C VAL A 645 -51.71 32.81 13.33
N ILE A 646 -52.61 32.09 14.01
CA ILE A 646 -53.19 32.49 15.29
C ILE A 646 -52.21 32.14 16.40
N THR A 647 -51.74 33.17 17.10
CA THR A 647 -50.85 33.07 18.24
C THR A 647 -51.58 33.46 19.52
N ARG A 648 -51.09 32.95 20.66
CA ARG A 648 -51.70 33.18 21.97
C ARG A 648 -51.41 34.58 22.52
N ASP A 649 -50.22 35.10 22.26
CA ASP A 649 -49.72 36.30 22.94
C ASP A 649 -50.06 37.59 22.19
N ASN A 650 -49.92 37.61 20.86
CA ASN A 650 -50.15 38.80 20.03
C ASN A 650 -51.24 38.64 18.96
N GLY A 651 -52.08 37.61 19.03
CA GLY A 651 -53.20 37.42 18.11
C GLY A 651 -52.77 36.89 16.76
N ILE A 652 -53.17 37.51 15.65
CA ILE A 652 -52.83 37.00 14.31
C ILE A 652 -51.48 37.59 13.88
N GLN A 653 -50.47 36.73 13.71
CA GLN A 653 -49.12 37.12 13.31
C GLN A 653 -48.75 36.54 11.94
N GLU A 654 -47.84 37.20 11.25
CA GLU A 654 -47.38 36.84 9.91
C GLU A 654 -46.05 36.11 9.99
N ILE A 655 -45.93 34.96 9.32
CA ILE A 655 -44.69 34.18 9.24
C ILE A 655 -43.66 34.97 8.44
N ARG A 656 -42.46 35.10 9.00
CA ARG A 656 -41.34 35.84 8.40
C ARG A 656 -40.28 34.96 7.78
N TRP A 657 -40.24 33.69 8.21
CA TRP A 657 -39.27 32.71 7.73
C TRP A 657 -39.81 31.31 7.96
N VAL A 658 -39.50 30.40 7.05
CA VAL A 658 -39.77 28.96 7.16
C VAL A 658 -38.52 28.22 6.70
N GLY A 659 -38.08 27.23 7.48
CA GLY A 659 -37.00 26.31 7.13
C GLY A 659 -37.46 24.87 7.31
N ARG A 660 -36.88 23.97 6.51
CA ARG A 660 -37.10 22.53 6.56
C ARG A 660 -35.73 21.84 6.50
N LYS A 661 -35.51 20.88 7.38
CA LYS A 661 -34.34 19.99 7.37
C LYS A 661 -34.85 18.56 7.47
N ASP A 662 -34.50 17.76 6.49
CA ASP A 662 -34.74 16.33 6.47
C ASP A 662 -33.48 15.63 7.01
N LEU A 663 -33.68 14.67 7.92
CA LEU A 663 -32.66 13.80 8.49
C LEU A 663 -33.03 12.35 8.14
N THR A 664 -32.09 11.60 7.58
CA THR A 664 -32.21 10.17 7.27
C THR A 664 -32.07 9.31 8.53
N PRO A 665 -32.40 8.00 8.50
CA PRO A 665 -32.05 7.07 9.58
C PRO A 665 -30.56 7.14 9.93
N PHE A 666 -29.70 7.17 8.91
CA PHE A 666 -28.24 7.31 9.03
C PHE A 666 -27.81 8.61 9.75
N ASP A 667 -28.44 9.74 9.45
CA ASP A 667 -28.22 11.00 10.17
C ASP A 667 -28.64 10.91 11.65
N LEU A 668 -29.69 10.13 11.96
CA LEU A 668 -30.23 9.94 13.31
C LEU A 668 -29.44 8.91 14.14
N ALA A 669 -28.86 7.88 13.50
CA ALA A 669 -27.93 6.94 14.10
C ALA A 669 -26.64 7.66 14.54
N ARG A 670 -26.08 8.50 13.65
CA ARG A 670 -24.91 9.34 13.94
C ARG A 670 -25.19 10.49 14.92
N LYS A 671 -26.46 10.90 15.09
CA LYS A 671 -26.88 12.02 15.98
C LYS A 671 -28.05 11.62 16.89
N PRO A 672 -27.85 10.74 17.89
CA PRO A 672 -28.93 10.22 18.73
C PRO A 672 -29.64 11.32 19.55
N HIS A 673 -29.03 12.49 19.76
CA HIS A 673 -29.68 13.65 20.40
C HIS A 673 -30.76 14.33 19.54
N MET A 674 -30.97 13.89 18.30
CA MET A 674 -31.96 14.39 17.34
C MET A 674 -33.18 13.48 17.19
N LYS A 675 -33.23 12.33 17.89
CA LYS A 675 -34.37 11.39 17.84
C LYS A 675 -35.68 12.07 18.25
N PRO A 676 -36.78 11.97 17.47
CA PRO A 676 -38.00 12.72 17.75
C PRO A 676 -38.72 12.22 19.02
N ILE A 677 -39.51 13.13 19.63
CA ILE A 677 -40.35 12.83 20.80
C ILE A 677 -41.81 12.79 20.37
N LEU A 678 -42.47 11.65 20.58
CA LEU A 678 -43.90 11.47 20.40
C LEU A 678 -44.63 11.92 21.68
N ILE A 679 -45.60 12.81 21.53
CA ILE A 679 -46.50 13.29 22.58
C ILE A 679 -47.92 12.89 22.19
N GLN A 680 -48.41 11.80 22.77
CA GLN A 680 -49.73 11.27 22.47
C GLN A 680 -50.84 12.18 22.98
N LYS A 681 -52.01 12.12 22.34
CA LYS A 681 -53.22 12.85 22.69
C LYS A 681 -53.56 12.76 24.18
N GLY A 682 -53.72 13.91 24.82
CA GLY A 682 -54.13 14.03 26.22
C GLY A 682 -53.01 13.90 27.27
N SER A 683 -51.77 13.62 26.86
CA SER A 683 -50.62 13.40 27.74
C SER A 683 -50.15 14.66 28.52
N LEU A 684 -50.40 15.86 27.98
CA LEU A 684 -49.99 17.15 28.59
C LEU A 684 -51.00 17.69 29.63
N GLY A 685 -52.12 16.98 29.84
CA GLY A 685 -53.15 17.30 30.82
C GLY A 685 -54.34 18.09 30.23
N ASN A 686 -55.50 17.99 30.90
CA ASN A 686 -56.76 18.63 30.50
C ASN A 686 -57.21 18.33 29.05
N GLY A 687 -56.83 17.17 28.51
CA GLY A 687 -57.19 16.73 27.15
C GLY A 687 -56.30 17.31 26.05
N LEU A 688 -55.09 17.77 26.39
CA LEU A 688 -54.08 18.26 25.46
C LEU A 688 -52.90 17.27 25.31
N PRO A 689 -52.27 17.16 24.12
CA PRO A 689 -52.72 17.71 22.84
C PRO A 689 -54.01 17.04 22.35
N ALA A 690 -54.70 17.64 21.38
CA ALA A 690 -55.97 17.12 20.86
C ALA A 690 -55.77 15.96 19.84
N HIS A 691 -54.56 15.91 19.26
CA HIS A 691 -54.02 14.87 18.38
C HIS A 691 -52.57 14.60 18.80
N ASP A 692 -51.98 13.51 18.32
CA ASP A 692 -50.59 13.19 18.60
C ASP A 692 -49.66 14.26 17.99
N LEU A 693 -48.53 14.48 18.63
CA LEU A 693 -47.51 15.45 18.25
C LEU A 693 -46.16 14.77 18.18
N LEU A 694 -45.52 14.81 17.02
CA LEU A 694 -44.12 14.42 16.87
C LEU A 694 -43.28 15.70 16.80
N VAL A 695 -42.35 15.87 17.73
CA VAL A 695 -41.58 17.11 17.87
C VAL A 695 -40.12 16.84 18.18
N SER A 696 -39.24 17.81 17.88
CA SER A 696 -37.82 17.67 18.23
C SER A 696 -37.62 17.57 19.75
N PRO A 697 -36.54 16.92 20.22
CA PRO A 697 -36.21 16.80 21.65
C PRO A 697 -36.28 18.10 22.43
N ASN A 698 -35.84 19.20 21.82
CA ASN A 698 -35.83 20.51 22.47
C ASN A 698 -37.05 21.38 22.20
N HIS A 699 -38.01 20.90 21.40
CA HIS A 699 -39.28 21.59 21.17
C HIS A 699 -40.03 21.82 22.48
N ARG A 700 -40.52 23.05 22.70
CA ARG A 700 -41.20 23.43 23.95
C ARG A 700 -42.70 23.40 23.80
N VAL A 701 -43.32 22.64 24.69
CA VAL A 701 -44.78 22.44 24.74
C VAL A 701 -45.33 22.94 26.07
N LEU A 702 -46.54 23.50 26.02
CA LEU A 702 -47.24 23.98 27.20
C LEU A 702 -47.89 22.80 27.94
N VAL A 703 -47.41 22.54 29.15
CA VAL A 703 -47.96 21.52 30.04
C VAL A 703 -49.01 22.17 30.94
N ASN A 704 -50.19 21.57 31.03
CA ASN A 704 -51.31 22.06 31.84
C ASN A 704 -51.96 20.90 32.59
N ASN A 705 -51.35 20.52 33.71
CA ASN A 705 -51.83 19.44 34.57
C ASN A 705 -51.90 19.89 36.05
N ASP A 706 -52.59 19.12 36.90
CA ASP A 706 -52.77 19.44 38.32
C ASP A 706 -51.44 19.54 39.10
N LYS A 707 -50.37 18.89 38.61
CA LYS A 707 -49.03 18.94 39.22
C LYS A 707 -48.32 20.27 38.95
N THR A 708 -48.55 20.91 37.80
CA THR A 708 -47.96 22.23 37.48
C THR A 708 -48.34 23.29 38.51
N ALA A 709 -49.63 23.37 38.86
CA ALA A 709 -50.16 24.31 39.84
C ALA A 709 -49.67 24.02 41.28
N LEU A 710 -49.35 22.76 41.58
CA LEU A 710 -48.89 22.33 42.90
C LEU A 710 -47.41 22.66 43.13
N TYR A 711 -46.55 22.46 42.12
CA TYR A 711 -45.10 22.60 42.26
C TYR A 711 -44.55 23.98 41.87
N PHE A 712 -45.21 24.70 40.97
CA PHE A 712 -44.68 25.95 40.39
C PHE A 712 -45.53 27.18 40.68
N GLU A 713 -46.63 27.03 41.43
CA GLU A 713 -47.63 28.09 41.70
C GLU A 713 -48.26 28.71 40.43
N GLU A 714 -48.03 28.10 39.26
CA GLU A 714 -48.55 28.47 37.94
C GLU A 714 -49.29 27.29 37.33
N ARG A 715 -50.43 27.54 36.67
CA ARG A 715 -51.29 26.47 36.10
C ARG A 715 -50.83 25.97 34.73
N GLU A 716 -49.89 26.65 34.12
CA GLU A 716 -49.37 26.33 32.80
C GLU A 716 -47.88 26.63 32.79
N VAL A 717 -47.06 25.67 32.40
CA VAL A 717 -45.60 25.82 32.32
C VAL A 717 -45.10 25.25 31.01
N LEU A 718 -44.07 25.87 30.44
CA LEU A 718 -43.45 25.40 29.20
C LEU A 718 -42.22 24.54 29.53
N ALA A 719 -42.19 23.33 28.98
CA ALA A 719 -41.09 22.39 29.14
C ALA A 719 -40.66 21.83 27.76
N ALA A 720 -39.38 21.49 27.63
CA ALA A 720 -38.88 20.81 26.42
C ALA A 720 -39.36 19.36 26.39
N ALA A 721 -39.67 18.85 25.20
CA ALA A 721 -40.26 17.52 24.98
C ALA A 721 -39.42 16.39 25.61
N LYS A 722 -38.08 16.40 25.43
CA LYS A 722 -37.18 15.40 26.02
C LYS A 722 -37.14 15.37 27.55
N HIS A 723 -37.61 16.42 28.21
CA HIS A 723 -37.73 16.43 29.67
C HIS A 723 -39.10 15.92 30.15
N LEU A 724 -40.00 15.62 29.22
CA LEU A 724 -41.36 15.13 29.47
C LEU A 724 -41.52 13.64 29.20
N THR A 725 -40.49 12.94 28.70
CA THR A 725 -40.49 11.49 28.41
C THR A 725 -40.78 10.57 29.62
N GLY A 726 -40.91 11.15 30.82
CA GLY A 726 -41.42 10.45 32.01
C GLY A 726 -42.92 10.63 32.26
N LEU A 727 -43.66 11.33 31.39
CA LEU A 727 -45.12 11.40 31.42
C LEU A 727 -45.70 10.24 30.63
N ALA A 728 -46.79 9.66 31.11
CA ALA A 728 -47.49 8.61 30.36
C ALA A 728 -47.98 9.14 28.99
N GLY A 729 -47.58 8.46 27.92
CA GLY A 729 -47.87 8.84 26.53
C GLY A 729 -46.97 9.96 26.00
N VAL A 730 -45.78 10.13 26.56
CA VAL A 730 -44.71 10.96 25.98
C VAL A 730 -43.46 10.10 25.94
N ASP A 731 -43.01 9.73 24.74
CA ASP A 731 -41.95 8.75 24.54
C ASP A 731 -40.99 9.25 23.45
N GLU A 732 -39.71 8.92 23.59
CA GLU A 732 -38.75 9.06 22.50
C GLU A 732 -38.99 7.91 21.52
N VAL A 733 -38.99 8.21 20.22
CA VAL A 733 -39.31 7.22 19.20
C VAL A 733 -38.17 7.11 18.20
N THR A 734 -37.80 5.87 17.89
CA THR A 734 -36.96 5.56 16.73
C THR A 734 -37.78 5.84 15.49
N ALA A 735 -37.20 6.54 14.53
CA ALA A 735 -37.88 6.94 13.29
C ALA A 735 -36.92 6.69 12.13
N LEU A 736 -37.45 6.12 11.03
CA LEU A 736 -36.74 5.82 9.78
C LEU A 736 -36.47 7.09 8.94
N GLY A 737 -36.23 8.22 9.62
CA GLY A 737 -36.09 9.56 9.05
C GLY A 737 -37.06 10.57 9.66
N VAL A 738 -36.65 11.84 9.77
CA VAL A 738 -37.49 12.93 10.31
C VAL A 738 -37.31 14.24 9.57
N SER A 739 -38.43 14.87 9.21
CA SER A 739 -38.47 16.23 8.67
C SER A 739 -38.75 17.25 9.78
N TYR A 740 -37.74 18.03 10.17
CA TYR A 740 -37.92 19.15 11.07
C TYR A 740 -38.28 20.43 10.31
N ILE A 741 -39.53 20.88 10.49
CA ILE A 741 -40.04 22.14 9.93
C ILE A 741 -40.10 23.20 11.02
N HIS A 742 -39.42 24.33 10.78
CA HIS A 742 -39.41 25.45 11.71
C HIS A 742 -39.88 26.74 11.03
N PHE A 743 -40.65 27.57 11.74
CA PHE A 743 -41.09 28.86 11.23
C PHE A 743 -41.04 29.95 12.29
N MET A 744 -40.78 31.18 11.86
CA MET A 744 -40.52 32.32 12.75
C MET A 744 -41.45 33.52 12.46
N PHE A 745 -41.61 34.39 13.45
CA PHE A 745 -42.37 35.63 13.39
C PHE A 745 -41.50 36.84 13.75
N ASP A 746 -42.06 38.05 13.65
CA ASP A 746 -41.45 39.31 14.11
C ASP A 746 -41.22 39.38 15.63
N ALA A 747 -41.73 38.42 16.40
CA ALA A 747 -41.49 38.30 17.83
C ALA A 747 -41.68 36.84 18.25
N HIS A 748 -41.34 36.55 19.50
CA HIS A 748 -41.63 35.25 20.08
C HIS A 748 -43.13 35.02 20.26
N GLU A 749 -43.63 33.95 19.68
CA GLU A 749 -45.05 33.61 19.68
C GLU A 749 -45.29 32.17 20.16
N VAL A 750 -46.41 31.95 20.85
CA VAL A 750 -46.93 30.62 21.15
C VAL A 750 -48.05 30.32 20.19
N VAL A 751 -47.90 29.24 19.43
CA VAL A 751 -48.80 28.81 18.35
C VAL A 751 -49.64 27.62 18.80
N LEU A 752 -50.83 27.49 18.23
CA LEU A 752 -51.69 26.33 18.48
C LEU A 752 -51.39 25.26 17.42
N SER A 753 -50.82 24.15 17.86
CA SER A 753 -50.33 23.04 17.04
C SER A 753 -51.00 21.74 17.50
N ASN A 754 -51.82 21.11 16.65
CA ASN A 754 -52.60 19.91 16.98
C ASN A 754 -53.40 20.04 18.31
N GLY A 755 -53.90 21.24 18.57
CA GLY A 755 -54.68 21.57 19.76
C GLY A 755 -53.87 21.83 21.04
N ALA A 756 -52.54 21.65 21.05
CA ALA A 756 -51.68 22.10 22.14
C ALA A 756 -50.96 23.41 21.80
N TRP A 757 -50.64 24.18 22.83
CA TRP A 757 -49.88 25.43 22.67
C TRP A 757 -48.39 25.10 22.66
N THR A 758 -47.72 25.33 21.54
CA THR A 758 -46.29 25.10 21.35
C THR A 758 -45.55 26.38 21.02
N GLU A 759 -44.26 26.42 21.32
CA GLU A 759 -43.47 27.65 21.24
C GLU A 759 -42.77 27.78 19.87
N SER A 760 -42.89 28.94 19.23
CA SER A 760 -42.04 29.28 18.08
C SER A 760 -40.71 29.84 18.58
N PHE A 761 -39.58 29.30 18.12
CA PHE A 761 -38.24 29.73 18.53
C PHE A 761 -37.73 30.92 17.70
N GLN A 762 -37.01 31.87 18.32
CA GLN A 762 -36.30 32.97 17.65
C GLN A 762 -34.90 33.23 18.25
N PRO A 763 -33.87 33.47 17.42
CA PRO A 763 -32.46 33.56 17.84
C PRO A 763 -32.03 34.94 18.39
N GLY A 764 -32.69 35.46 19.44
CA GLY A 764 -32.38 36.77 20.04
C GLY A 764 -31.53 36.77 21.34
N ASP A 765 -30.78 37.84 21.60
CA ASP A 765 -29.78 37.95 22.69
C ASP A 765 -30.29 37.72 24.14
N TYR A 766 -31.60 37.84 24.40
CA TYR A 766 -32.19 37.51 25.71
C TYR A 766 -32.72 36.06 25.81
N SER A 767 -32.94 35.34 24.70
CA SER A 767 -33.15 33.88 24.71
C SER A 767 -31.84 33.12 24.94
N LEU A 768 -30.69 33.72 24.61
CA LEU A 768 -29.36 33.12 24.74
C LEU A 768 -28.81 33.02 26.19
N LYS A 769 -29.46 33.59 27.20
CA LYS A 769 -29.08 33.41 28.64
C LYS A 769 -30.09 32.62 29.47
N GLY A 770 -31.26 32.28 28.91
CA GLY A 770 -32.34 31.55 29.60
C GLY A 770 -32.53 30.10 29.16
N ILE A 771 -31.86 29.69 28.09
CA ILE A 771 -31.97 28.40 27.40
C ILE A 771 -30.60 27.70 27.47
N GLY A 772 -30.58 26.36 27.61
CA GLY A 772 -29.34 25.59 27.77
C GLY A 772 -28.51 25.55 26.49
N THR A 773 -27.18 25.41 26.60
CA THR A 773 -26.25 25.37 25.45
C THR A 773 -26.67 24.34 24.38
N ALA A 774 -27.16 23.17 24.80
CA ALA A 774 -27.63 22.11 23.91
C ALA A 774 -28.82 22.51 23.01
N GLN A 775 -29.71 23.39 23.48
CA GLN A 775 -30.88 23.85 22.72
C GLN A 775 -30.51 24.81 21.60
N ARG A 776 -29.42 25.56 21.75
CA ARG A 776 -28.91 26.47 20.72
C ARG A 776 -28.16 25.71 19.64
N GLN A 777 -27.37 24.72 20.05
CA GLN A 777 -26.61 23.90 19.12
C GLN A 777 -27.56 23.12 18.20
N GLU A 778 -28.62 22.50 18.73
CA GLU A 778 -29.60 21.76 17.90
C GLU A 778 -30.16 22.59 16.73
N ILE A 779 -30.54 23.85 16.97
CA ILE A 779 -31.16 24.69 15.92
C ILE A 779 -30.13 25.24 14.93
N LEU A 780 -28.90 25.53 15.38
CA LEU A 780 -27.82 25.94 14.48
C LEU A 780 -27.28 24.75 13.67
N GLU A 781 -27.34 23.55 14.23
CA GLU A 781 -27.00 22.28 13.58
C GLU A 781 -28.06 21.90 12.53
N LEU A 782 -29.34 22.18 12.81
CA LEU A 782 -30.43 21.99 11.83
C LEU A 782 -30.48 23.09 10.75
N PHE A 783 -30.17 24.34 11.10
CA PHE A 783 -30.26 25.51 10.20
C PHE A 783 -29.03 26.43 10.33
N PRO A 784 -27.87 26.03 9.77
CA PRO A 784 -26.60 26.76 9.89
C PRO A 784 -26.65 28.20 9.35
N GLU A 785 -27.54 28.49 8.40
CA GLU A 785 -27.74 29.82 7.82
C GLU A 785 -28.21 30.88 8.83
N LEU A 786 -28.73 30.45 9.99
CA LEU A 786 -29.15 31.34 11.08
C LEU A 786 -27.97 31.86 11.93
N GLU A 787 -26.74 31.42 11.66
CA GLU A 787 -25.52 31.81 12.40
C GLU A 787 -25.03 33.24 12.05
N HIS A 788 -25.46 33.82 10.93
CA HIS A 788 -24.93 35.09 10.43
C HIS A 788 -25.70 36.35 10.91
N ALA A 789 -24.98 37.48 11.02
CA ALA A 789 -25.26 38.67 11.85
C ALA A 789 -26.63 39.39 11.72
N ASP A 790 -27.47 39.04 10.75
CA ASP A 790 -28.81 39.62 10.57
C ASP A 790 -29.90 38.91 11.38
N GLY A 791 -29.70 37.64 11.80
CA GLY A 791 -30.66 36.89 12.64
C GLY A 791 -30.68 37.28 14.12
N ILE A 792 -29.60 37.88 14.62
CA ILE A 792 -29.34 38.04 16.08
C ILE A 792 -30.05 39.27 16.70
N ARG A 793 -30.56 40.22 15.90
CA ARG A 793 -30.77 41.61 16.36
C ARG A 793 -32.14 42.03 16.89
N ALA A 794 -33.16 41.17 17.04
CA ALA A 794 -34.51 41.70 17.31
C ALA A 794 -35.39 41.05 18.39
N TYR A 795 -35.02 39.98 19.11
CA TYR A 795 -36.07 39.21 19.82
C TYR A 795 -35.83 39.00 21.33
N THR A 796 -36.90 39.18 22.12
CA THR A 796 -36.95 39.03 23.60
C THR A 796 -38.03 37.99 23.97
N SER A 797 -37.70 37.02 24.82
CA SER A 797 -38.68 36.01 25.32
C SER A 797 -39.53 36.57 26.48
N ALA A 798 -40.80 36.18 26.53
CA ALA A 798 -41.81 36.75 27.42
C ALA A 798 -42.14 35.91 28.66
N ARG A 799 -41.61 34.67 28.84
CA ARG A 799 -42.04 33.76 29.92
C ARG A 799 -40.91 32.95 30.56
N ARG A 800 -41.19 32.42 31.76
CA ARG A 800 -40.27 31.60 32.55
C ARG A 800 -40.23 30.16 31.98
N SER A 801 -39.03 29.68 31.67
CA SER A 801 -38.76 28.31 31.19
C SER A 801 -38.23 27.43 32.31
N LEU A 802 -38.64 26.16 32.34
CA LEU A 802 -38.16 25.19 33.33
C LEU A 802 -36.85 24.52 32.88
N LYS A 803 -35.91 24.37 33.81
CA LYS A 803 -34.66 23.60 33.60
C LYS A 803 -34.89 22.09 33.81
N LYS A 804 -33.97 21.24 33.32
CA LYS A 804 -34.02 19.76 33.43
C LYS A 804 -34.46 19.27 34.82
N HIS A 805 -33.84 19.79 35.89
CA HIS A 805 -34.16 19.39 37.26
C HIS A 805 -35.52 19.89 37.78
N GLU A 806 -36.06 20.97 37.22
CA GLU A 806 -37.39 21.49 37.54
C GLU A 806 -38.46 20.67 36.78
N ALA A 807 -38.25 20.36 35.50
CA ALA A 807 -39.17 19.54 34.71
C ALA A 807 -39.36 18.12 35.28
N GLN A 808 -38.33 17.53 35.89
CA GLN A 808 -38.41 16.24 36.58
C GLN A 808 -39.43 16.20 37.74
N LEU A 809 -39.85 17.35 38.28
CA LEU A 809 -40.90 17.40 39.30
C LEU A 809 -42.30 17.13 38.70
N LEU A 810 -42.46 17.27 37.38
CA LEU A 810 -43.71 17.00 36.67
C LEU A 810 -43.89 15.51 36.33
N THR A 811 -42.78 14.80 36.10
CA THR A 811 -42.77 13.38 35.69
C THR A 811 -42.81 12.39 36.87
N ARG A 812 -42.50 12.84 38.09
CA ARG A 812 -42.56 12.01 39.31
C ARG A 812 -43.95 11.85 39.91
#